data_AF-A0A2D7DH90-F1
#
_entry.id   AF-A0A2D7DH90-F1
#
_cell.length_a   1.000
_cell.length_b   1.000
_cell.length_c   1.000
_cell.angle_alpha   90.00
_cell.angle_beta   90.00
_cell.angle_gamma   90.00
#
_symmetry.space_group_name_H-M   'P 1'
#
loop_
_entity.id
_entity.type
_entity.pdbx_description
1 polymer ?
#
loop_
_entity_poly.entity_id
_entity_poly.type
_entity_poly.pdbx_seq_one_letter_code
_entity_poly.pdbx_strand_id
1 'polypeptide(L)'
;MTIQQLRLIAMKINLGFAIGFFLVLSEACGQQFCGFDELHQLHHGPEEQCNIQIRERVSGLTDRTGEVLTIPVVVHVVHNNGPENIDDGLVLNAISFLNDAFSNNGLYQNELGVNTGIQFCLAAQDTLGEFTTGVERVVSELSDVLVPSQELDLKALSHWDGEAYLNVWVVEEITREENNEAVVGFATFPSVHGEPVDGIVVEYTAMGASAVETAILVHEVGHYLGLYHTFQGGCPNDDCLTSGDRVCDTPPDAAAFNTLCYDGTNSCGTDPDDASINNPYRAIELGGLGDQLDMQTNFMDYANLSCFERFTDGQANRMQAALLELRSSLLEGDRCSGPCDNPIAAEVNSTSLEVEAGGAIEFTNLSVNFIGVEWFVDGLSQGNTEDFVFIPSEQGAYSVSVVMEGEQQGCTEMVVFEVIVTCPIQASFDSSPAQFDVGGTLVLDNTSVGADSYMWYLDGALVSTDASPALEFNESGAYTVQLLAMGSTCSEWSTPLNVSVGSCASGNEANLWLFFNSFGTGFGLDFNTDPPTAVLENNLPSYVEHCKTTLCDEAGSPLFLCTGTEVLNSEYEVMPNGDELLGNPSSHYGAMIVASPGSSNEYHVFHSSLSDAEAVGGLYYSIIDKTLDDGFGDVTTKNQFLGEFAQEAITCVRHCNLTDFWLVTYDQIEGRYLSWLVTENGVALDPIVSEIEQDVFHALPLTPSAKGDQMMHGNLLMAFDASSGALTVEVDFGLTDLVGWEFSGSGRYLYLFYGEFSTTITQIDLWTIEPTEPMAGAIAVNEPGTTVYFYPQRAPDGNIYIENAFSGDIARIVAPNLAADQLAFEPNFENFQTLINSFGNYFHRYVNGESLFVEGDAVVCAGYPMTYAVYGNDCLQDQVEWTVSGAGYTELSNGQISVEFPSSGIVTITATMESTCGVLTGTMEVEVLPDPGLELGADFGLCSQETVYELDAGEGFVSYSWSTGENTPSILVSEPGLYSVSVNANACTVTDEVEVFDEESDPIDLGLDVTLCEGEILILDAGVGYNDYTWQDGTVGPQYTVYEAGSYVVSATMPCPAQDTLVVSGCGEGIGLEIGVHTDATIQALPNPNQGMFRVHWDEEVTMEHWAVYSLTGQCVASGRLNGSGHVSIALHVSSGIYVVNLTGAGGSWFDRILVE
;
A
#
# COMPACT_ATOMS: atom_id res chain seq x y z
N MET A 1 7.21 26.66 40.76
CA MET A 1 6.88 25.22 40.77
C MET A 1 8.13 24.47 40.36
N THR A 2 8.48 23.41 41.07
CA THR A 2 9.61 22.53 40.71
C THR A 2 9.19 21.59 39.56
N ILE A 3 10.13 21.12 38.75
CA ILE A 3 9.89 20.19 37.62
C ILE A 3 9.13 18.93 38.08
N GLN A 4 9.36 18.47 39.32
CA GLN A 4 8.59 17.39 39.96
C GLN A 4 7.10 17.70 40.19
N GLN A 5 6.71 18.98 40.35
CA GLN A 5 5.31 19.40 40.49
C GLN A 5 4.60 19.57 39.14
N LEU A 6 5.33 19.77 38.04
CA LEU A 6 4.79 19.69 36.68
C LEU A 6 4.61 18.22 36.25
N ARG A 7 5.56 17.34 36.62
CA ARG A 7 5.44 15.89 36.42
C ARG A 7 4.22 15.27 37.14
N LEU A 8 3.89 15.70 38.37
CA LEU A 8 2.68 15.26 39.08
C LEU A 8 1.36 15.82 38.52
N ILE A 9 1.42 16.84 37.66
CA ILE A 9 0.26 17.40 36.96
C ILE A 9 0.07 16.69 35.61
N ALA A 10 1.15 16.40 34.88
CA ALA A 10 1.11 15.57 33.67
C ALA A 10 0.68 14.11 33.98
N MET A 11 1.17 13.52 35.07
CA MET A 11 0.75 12.19 35.53
C MET A 11 -0.72 12.16 36.03
N LYS A 12 -1.28 13.31 36.41
CA LYS A 12 -2.72 13.47 36.73
C LYS A 12 -3.58 13.73 35.51
N ILE A 13 -2.99 14.23 34.41
CA ILE A 13 -3.65 14.36 33.12
C ILE A 13 -3.74 12.97 32.47
N ASN A 14 -2.72 12.11 32.62
CA ASN A 14 -2.78 10.70 32.20
C ASN A 14 -3.57 9.78 33.14
N LEU A 15 -3.71 10.10 34.44
CA LEU A 15 -4.74 9.46 35.28
C LEU A 15 -6.16 9.93 34.90
N GLY A 16 -6.28 11.10 34.27
CA GLY A 16 -7.50 11.55 33.58
C GLY A 16 -7.75 10.80 32.27
N PHE A 17 -6.76 10.08 31.75
CA PHE A 17 -6.91 9.11 30.67
C PHE A 17 -7.34 7.75 31.22
N ALA A 18 -6.91 7.33 32.42
CA ALA A 18 -7.40 6.10 33.05
C ALA A 18 -8.81 6.27 33.69
N ILE A 19 -9.09 7.41 34.30
CA ILE A 19 -10.44 7.83 34.70
C ILE A 19 -11.21 8.36 33.48
N GLY A 20 -10.53 8.72 32.39
CA GLY A 20 -11.11 8.84 31.06
C GLY A 20 -11.57 7.46 30.66
N PHE A 21 -10.72 6.59 30.16
CA PHE A 21 -11.01 5.21 29.75
C PHE A 21 -11.91 4.37 30.67
N PHE A 22 -11.74 4.35 32.01
CA PHE A 22 -12.64 3.58 32.91
C PHE A 22 -13.92 4.30 33.30
N LEU A 23 -13.95 5.64 33.28
CA LEU A 23 -15.16 6.41 33.54
C LEU A 23 -15.87 6.77 32.22
N VAL A 24 -15.19 6.59 31.08
CA VAL A 24 -15.62 6.53 29.67
C VAL A 24 -16.01 5.08 29.29
N LEU A 25 -15.74 4.10 30.15
CA LEU A 25 -16.50 2.84 30.17
C LEU A 25 -17.80 2.97 31.00
N SER A 26 -18.04 4.14 31.63
CA SER A 26 -19.35 4.50 32.21
C SER A 26 -19.97 5.79 31.64
N GLU A 27 -19.21 6.52 30.83
CA GLU A 27 -19.55 7.73 30.06
C GLU A 27 -18.78 7.62 28.75
N ALA A 28 -18.92 6.46 28.09
CA ALA A 28 -18.59 6.37 26.68
C ALA A 28 -19.43 7.48 26.06
N CYS A 29 -18.80 8.41 25.37
CA CYS A 29 -19.51 9.11 24.32
C CYS A 29 -19.78 8.06 23.25
N GLY A 30 -20.68 7.12 23.55
CA GLY A 30 -21.39 6.40 22.53
C GLY A 30 -22.03 7.51 21.73
N GLN A 31 -21.74 7.58 20.44
CA GLN A 31 -22.66 8.24 19.55
C GLN A 31 -23.97 7.46 19.71
N GLN A 32 -24.85 7.97 20.57
CA GLN A 32 -26.21 7.48 20.66
C GLN A 32 -26.86 7.94 19.36
N PHE A 33 -26.83 7.07 18.35
CA PHE A 33 -27.31 7.37 16.99
C PHE A 33 -28.78 7.81 16.98
N CYS A 34 -29.54 7.44 18.02
CA CYS A 34 -30.87 7.95 18.30
C CYS A 34 -30.94 8.63 19.68
N GLY A 35 -31.58 9.79 19.73
CA GLY A 35 -31.72 10.64 20.93
C GLY A 35 -32.82 10.29 21.89
N PHE A 36 -33.30 9.06 21.81
CA PHE A 36 -34.65 8.72 22.22
C PHE A 36 -34.92 8.93 23.71
N ASP A 37 -34.16 8.34 24.64
CA ASP A 37 -34.70 8.07 25.99
C ASP A 37 -35.11 9.32 26.80
N GLU A 38 -34.41 10.46 26.63
CA GLU A 38 -34.76 11.73 27.29
C GLU A 38 -35.70 12.63 26.44
N LEU A 39 -35.62 12.60 25.10
CA LEU A 39 -36.54 13.34 24.21
C LEU A 39 -37.91 12.67 24.13
N HIS A 40 -37.95 11.35 24.17
CA HIS A 40 -39.14 10.52 24.28
C HIS A 40 -39.97 10.90 25.51
N GLN A 41 -39.34 11.23 26.64
CA GLN A 41 -40.04 11.77 27.81
C GLN A 41 -40.81 13.07 27.52
N LEU A 42 -40.33 13.86 26.56
CA LEU A 42 -40.91 15.13 26.13
C LEU A 42 -42.10 14.93 25.17
N HIS A 43 -42.12 13.83 24.40
CA HIS A 43 -43.11 13.54 23.36
C HIS A 43 -44.13 12.44 23.74
N HIS A 44 -44.12 11.97 24.98
CA HIS A 44 -45.14 11.04 25.49
C HIS A 44 -46.54 11.68 25.53
N GLY A 45 -47.40 11.26 24.60
CA GLY A 45 -48.85 11.35 24.75
C GLY A 45 -49.39 10.33 25.77
N PRO A 46 -50.69 9.99 25.75
CA PRO A 46 -51.25 8.92 26.58
C PRO A 46 -50.85 7.53 26.04
N GLU A 47 -49.55 7.24 25.96
CA GLU A 47 -48.98 6.04 25.32
C GLU A 47 -49.52 4.73 25.86
N GLU A 48 -49.83 4.65 27.15
CA GLU A 48 -50.40 3.43 27.71
C GLU A 48 -51.74 3.07 27.08
N GLN A 49 -52.56 4.05 26.66
CA GLN A 49 -53.80 3.76 25.92
C GLN A 49 -53.52 3.24 24.50
N CYS A 50 -52.53 3.83 23.82
CA CYS A 50 -52.09 3.41 22.50
C CYS A 50 -51.53 1.97 22.54
N ASN A 51 -50.69 1.68 23.53
CA ASN A 51 -50.13 0.36 23.76
C ASN A 51 -51.20 -0.69 24.08
N ILE A 52 -52.28 -0.32 24.79
CA ILE A 52 -53.43 -1.22 25.00
C ILE A 52 -54.07 -1.58 23.66
N GLN A 53 -54.30 -0.61 22.76
CA GLN A 53 -54.90 -0.86 21.45
C GLN A 53 -54.02 -1.75 20.56
N ILE A 54 -52.71 -1.47 20.50
CA ILE A 54 -51.73 -2.29 19.79
C ILE A 54 -51.74 -3.72 20.34
N ARG A 55 -51.65 -3.89 21.65
CA ARG A 55 -51.66 -5.20 22.32
C ARG A 55 -52.98 -5.95 22.08
N GLU A 56 -54.12 -5.28 22.14
CA GLU A 56 -55.43 -5.91 21.88
C GLU A 56 -55.51 -6.47 20.45
N ARG A 57 -54.88 -5.80 19.47
CA ARG A 57 -54.77 -6.30 18.11
C ARG A 57 -53.80 -7.48 17.99
N VAL A 58 -52.57 -7.34 18.53
CA VAL A 58 -51.53 -8.39 18.46
C VAL A 58 -51.98 -9.67 19.19
N SER A 59 -52.61 -9.55 20.36
CA SER A 59 -53.13 -10.69 21.14
C SER A 59 -54.38 -11.37 20.53
N GLY A 60 -55.02 -10.74 19.53
CA GLY A 60 -56.21 -11.24 18.85
C GLY A 60 -55.97 -12.34 17.81
N LEU A 61 -54.71 -12.70 17.52
CA LEU A 61 -54.31 -13.65 16.46
C LEU A 61 -54.87 -13.28 15.07
N THR A 62 -54.92 -11.99 14.72
CA THR A 62 -55.06 -11.60 13.32
C THR A 62 -53.70 -11.68 12.66
N ASP A 63 -53.53 -12.60 11.71
CA ASP A 63 -52.38 -12.60 10.81
C ASP A 63 -52.23 -11.20 10.17
N ARG A 64 -50.99 -10.83 9.83
CA ARG A 64 -50.72 -9.66 8.96
C ARG A 64 -51.68 -9.68 7.77
N THR A 65 -52.12 -8.51 7.31
CA THR A 65 -53.17 -8.39 6.29
C THR A 65 -52.83 -9.12 4.99
N GLY A 66 -51.54 -9.37 4.73
CA GLY A 66 -51.02 -9.93 3.48
C GLY A 66 -51.03 -8.92 2.32
N GLU A 67 -51.52 -7.70 2.57
CA GLU A 67 -51.48 -6.56 1.67
C GLU A 67 -50.28 -5.67 2.05
N VAL A 68 -49.63 -5.08 1.06
CA VAL A 68 -48.56 -4.10 1.29
C VAL A 68 -49.19 -2.78 1.72
N LEU A 69 -48.82 -2.28 2.89
CA LEU A 69 -49.30 -1.01 3.44
C LEU A 69 -48.34 0.12 3.03
N THR A 70 -48.73 0.93 2.06
CA THR A 70 -47.88 2.00 1.51
C THR A 70 -48.10 3.34 2.23
N ILE A 71 -47.04 3.92 2.78
CA ILE A 71 -47.04 5.21 3.48
C ILE A 71 -46.41 6.29 2.56
N PRO A 72 -47.12 7.40 2.26
CA PRO A 72 -46.55 8.52 1.52
C PRO A 72 -45.64 9.37 2.41
N VAL A 73 -44.44 9.66 1.92
CA VAL A 73 -43.37 10.37 2.63
C VAL A 73 -43.11 11.71 1.97
N VAL A 74 -42.94 12.76 2.77
CA VAL A 74 -42.42 14.04 2.31
C VAL A 74 -41.12 14.34 3.05
N VAL A 75 -40.08 14.69 2.28
CA VAL A 75 -38.73 14.98 2.79
C VAL A 75 -38.50 16.49 2.75
N HIS A 76 -38.29 17.10 3.91
CA HIS A 76 -38.03 18.52 4.08
C HIS A 76 -36.52 18.72 4.29
N VAL A 77 -35.79 19.01 3.22
CA VAL A 77 -34.36 19.34 3.26
C VAL A 77 -34.20 20.78 3.74
N VAL A 78 -33.86 20.95 5.01
CA VAL A 78 -33.55 22.25 5.61
C VAL A 78 -32.05 22.44 5.52
N HIS A 79 -31.60 23.50 4.84
CA HIS A 79 -30.18 23.69 4.52
C HIS A 79 -29.74 25.15 4.61
N ASN A 80 -28.45 25.39 4.80
CA ASN A 80 -27.80 26.69 4.68
C ASN A 80 -26.90 26.80 3.43
N ASN A 81 -27.16 25.95 2.43
CA ASN A 81 -26.37 25.79 1.19
C ASN A 81 -25.00 25.12 1.42
N GLY A 82 -24.86 24.36 2.51
CA GLY A 82 -23.74 23.46 2.74
C GLY A 82 -24.01 22.05 2.18
N PRO A 83 -23.24 21.04 2.63
CA PRO A 83 -23.37 19.64 2.18
C PRO A 83 -24.74 19.02 2.46
N GLU A 84 -25.47 19.53 3.45
CA GLU A 84 -26.81 19.09 3.82
C GLU A 84 -27.89 19.38 2.76
N ASN A 85 -27.59 20.23 1.76
CA ASN A 85 -28.44 20.40 0.58
C ASN A 85 -28.27 19.23 -0.41
N ILE A 86 -28.52 18.01 0.07
CA ILE A 86 -28.37 16.74 -0.65
C ILE A 86 -29.18 16.70 -1.94
N ASP A 87 -28.71 16.04 -2.99
CA ASP A 87 -29.46 15.90 -4.24
C ASP A 87 -30.66 14.93 -4.11
N ASP A 88 -31.58 14.99 -5.06
CA ASP A 88 -32.79 14.15 -5.06
C ASP A 88 -32.44 12.65 -5.21
N GLY A 89 -31.29 12.30 -5.78
CA GLY A 89 -30.82 10.92 -5.92
C GLY A 89 -30.51 10.28 -4.57
N LEU A 90 -29.84 11.00 -3.68
CA LEU A 90 -29.62 10.55 -2.29
C LEU A 90 -30.94 10.34 -1.53
N VAL A 91 -31.94 11.20 -1.74
CA VAL A 91 -33.27 11.02 -1.15
C VAL A 91 -33.96 9.77 -1.69
N LEU A 92 -33.89 9.53 -3.01
CA LEU A 92 -34.45 8.32 -3.63
C LEU A 92 -33.76 7.04 -3.15
N ASN A 93 -32.44 7.05 -3.03
CA ASN A 93 -31.66 5.94 -2.49
C ASN A 93 -32.07 5.63 -1.05
N ALA A 94 -32.24 6.66 -0.20
CA ALA A 94 -32.68 6.49 1.17
C ALA A 94 -34.05 5.81 1.26
N ILE A 95 -35.01 6.21 0.42
CA ILE A 95 -36.34 5.57 0.34
C ILE A 95 -36.23 4.13 -0.19
N SER A 96 -35.29 3.84 -1.10
CA SER A 96 -35.03 2.48 -1.58
C SER A 96 -34.49 1.59 -0.45
N PHE A 97 -33.42 2.00 0.24
CA PHE A 97 -32.85 1.25 1.36
C PHE A 97 -33.85 1.06 2.50
N LEU A 98 -34.66 2.08 2.79
CA LEU A 98 -35.76 1.96 3.75
C LEU A 98 -36.74 0.84 3.34
N ASN A 99 -37.13 0.77 2.07
CA ASN A 99 -37.99 -0.30 1.58
C ASN A 99 -37.32 -1.69 1.60
N ASP A 100 -36.02 -1.77 1.32
CA ASP A 100 -35.26 -3.03 1.42
C ASP A 100 -35.19 -3.55 2.85
N ALA A 101 -34.91 -2.68 3.83
CA ALA A 101 -34.88 -3.04 5.25
C ALA A 101 -36.26 -3.55 5.73
N PHE A 102 -37.33 -2.84 5.38
CA PHE A 102 -38.70 -3.21 5.76
C PHE A 102 -39.23 -4.43 5.00
N SER A 103 -38.61 -4.83 3.89
CA SER A 103 -39.00 -6.01 3.11
C SER A 103 -38.07 -7.21 3.28
N ASN A 104 -36.99 -7.08 4.06
CA ASN A 104 -35.90 -8.06 4.18
C ASN A 104 -35.34 -8.46 2.80
N ASN A 105 -34.87 -7.46 2.06
CA ASN A 105 -34.40 -7.58 0.69
C ASN A 105 -33.09 -6.82 0.48
N GLY A 106 -32.49 -6.96 -0.70
CA GLY A 106 -31.26 -6.23 -1.05
C GLY A 106 -30.12 -6.56 -0.09
N LEU A 107 -29.41 -5.53 0.38
CA LEU A 107 -28.28 -5.66 1.30
C LEU A 107 -28.67 -6.15 2.71
N TYR A 108 -29.94 -6.00 3.10
CA TYR A 108 -30.42 -6.46 4.42
C TYR A 108 -30.97 -7.89 4.40
N GLN A 109 -30.96 -8.57 3.24
CA GLN A 109 -31.54 -9.90 3.10
C GLN A 109 -30.80 -10.93 3.96
N ASN A 110 -31.47 -11.42 5.01
CA ASN A 110 -30.95 -12.49 5.86
C ASN A 110 -32.04 -13.49 6.28
N GLU A 111 -31.64 -14.70 6.69
CA GLU A 111 -32.57 -15.79 7.03
C GLU A 111 -33.36 -15.57 8.34
N LEU A 112 -32.90 -14.63 9.19
CA LEU A 112 -33.49 -14.33 10.50
C LEU A 112 -34.42 -13.12 10.48
N GLY A 113 -34.32 -12.27 9.46
CA GLY A 113 -35.16 -11.11 9.21
C GLY A 113 -36.47 -11.45 8.53
N VAL A 114 -37.41 -10.50 8.54
CA VAL A 114 -38.77 -10.71 8.02
C VAL A 114 -39.22 -9.56 7.12
N ASN A 115 -40.03 -9.89 6.11
CA ASN A 115 -40.75 -8.86 5.36
C ASN A 115 -41.89 -8.31 6.22
N THR A 116 -41.83 -7.03 6.59
CA THR A 116 -42.80 -6.40 7.48
C THR A 116 -44.17 -6.16 6.83
N GLY A 117 -44.24 -6.13 5.49
CA GLY A 117 -45.44 -5.79 4.71
C GLY A 117 -45.77 -4.29 4.65
N ILE A 118 -44.83 -3.43 5.04
CA ILE A 118 -44.94 -1.96 5.00
C ILE A 118 -44.00 -1.44 3.91
N GLN A 119 -44.44 -0.44 3.13
CA GLN A 119 -43.66 0.18 2.06
C GLN A 119 -43.80 1.70 2.12
N PHE A 120 -42.81 2.43 1.61
CA PHE A 120 -42.74 3.88 1.57
C PHE A 120 -42.62 4.38 0.12
N CYS A 121 -43.28 5.49 -0.18
CA CYS A 121 -43.19 6.19 -1.45
C CYS A 121 -42.95 7.69 -1.20
N LEU A 122 -42.24 8.40 -2.07
CA LEU A 122 -42.28 9.86 -2.02
C LEU A 122 -43.67 10.35 -2.44
N ALA A 123 -44.18 11.36 -1.74
CA ALA A 123 -45.47 11.96 -2.02
C ALA A 123 -45.45 12.60 -3.41
N ALA A 124 -46.37 12.19 -4.27
CA ALA A 124 -46.52 12.74 -5.61
C ALA A 124 -47.59 13.83 -5.67
N GLN A 125 -48.38 14.00 -4.62
CA GLN A 125 -49.38 15.06 -4.46
C GLN A 125 -49.12 15.84 -3.16
N ASP A 126 -49.30 17.16 -3.19
CA ASP A 126 -49.15 18.06 -2.06
C ASP A 126 -50.46 18.20 -1.24
N THR A 127 -50.45 19.06 -0.23
CA THR A 127 -51.63 19.30 0.63
C THR A 127 -52.83 19.95 -0.09
N LEU A 128 -52.63 20.50 -1.28
CA LEU A 128 -53.67 21.07 -2.13
C LEU A 128 -54.15 20.09 -3.22
N GLY A 129 -53.52 18.91 -3.30
CA GLY A 129 -53.74 17.94 -4.38
C GLY A 129 -53.08 18.33 -5.69
N GLU A 130 -52.19 19.33 -5.67
CA GLU A 130 -51.27 19.64 -6.76
C GLU A 130 -50.07 18.71 -6.68
N PHE A 131 -49.22 18.71 -7.70
CA PHE A 131 -48.18 17.70 -7.82
C PHE A 131 -46.82 18.18 -7.35
N THR A 132 -46.04 17.24 -6.85
CA THR A 132 -44.78 17.48 -6.15
C THR A 132 -43.82 16.33 -6.37
N THR A 133 -42.53 16.58 -6.19
CA THR A 133 -41.49 15.53 -6.11
C THR A 133 -41.48 14.84 -4.74
N GLY A 134 -42.24 15.35 -3.77
CA GLY A 134 -42.20 14.88 -2.38
C GLY A 134 -40.99 15.39 -1.61
N VAL A 135 -40.21 16.30 -2.20
CA VAL A 135 -39.03 16.92 -1.61
C VAL A 135 -39.21 18.42 -1.54
N GLU A 136 -39.24 18.96 -0.32
CA GLU A 136 -39.29 20.39 -0.03
C GLU A 136 -37.91 20.88 0.40
N ARG A 137 -37.45 22.00 -0.16
CA ARG A 137 -36.13 22.58 0.17
C ARG A 137 -36.29 23.94 0.82
N VAL A 138 -35.79 24.08 2.04
CA VAL A 138 -35.92 25.31 2.83
C VAL A 138 -34.56 25.83 3.25
N VAL A 139 -34.23 27.04 2.79
CA VAL A 139 -33.00 27.72 3.22
C VAL A 139 -33.19 28.30 4.63
N SER A 140 -32.46 27.81 5.62
CA SER A 140 -32.56 28.27 7.02
C SER A 140 -31.28 28.00 7.81
N GLU A 141 -30.98 28.87 8.78
CA GLU A 141 -29.91 28.63 9.77
C GLU A 141 -30.33 27.58 10.81
N LEU A 142 -31.61 27.21 10.90
CA LEU A 142 -32.10 26.11 11.75
C LEU A 142 -31.76 24.72 11.19
N SER A 143 -30.87 24.65 10.21
CA SER A 143 -30.23 23.41 9.74
C SER A 143 -29.24 22.85 10.78
N ASP A 144 -28.69 23.71 11.63
CA ASP A 144 -28.09 23.31 12.91
C ASP A 144 -29.16 23.58 13.99
N VAL A 145 -29.86 22.52 14.41
CA VAL A 145 -31.04 22.64 15.26
C VAL A 145 -30.72 22.33 16.72
N LEU A 146 -31.01 23.27 17.63
CA LEU A 146 -30.91 23.06 19.07
C LEU A 146 -32.17 22.39 19.63
N VAL A 147 -32.12 21.11 19.97
CA VAL A 147 -33.25 20.32 20.46
C VAL A 147 -33.25 20.24 22.00
N PRO A 148 -34.41 20.39 22.69
CA PRO A 148 -35.77 20.52 22.15
C PRO A 148 -36.26 21.95 21.89
N SER A 149 -35.47 22.99 22.22
CA SER A 149 -35.99 24.36 22.26
C SER A 149 -36.34 24.93 20.88
N GLN A 150 -35.69 24.45 19.82
CA GLN A 150 -35.90 24.90 18.44
C GLN A 150 -36.67 23.90 17.57
N GLU A 151 -37.03 22.72 18.08
CA GLU A 151 -37.71 21.69 17.27
C GLU A 151 -39.04 22.20 16.67
N LEU A 152 -39.86 22.88 17.47
CA LEU A 152 -41.12 23.46 17.00
C LEU A 152 -40.89 24.53 15.92
N ASP A 153 -39.80 25.30 16.04
CA ASP A 153 -39.45 26.33 15.08
C ASP A 153 -38.93 25.71 13.77
N LEU A 154 -38.12 24.64 13.86
CA LEU A 154 -37.65 23.84 12.71
C LEU A 154 -38.83 23.23 11.94
N LYS A 155 -39.69 22.47 12.64
CA LYS A 155 -40.85 21.81 12.00
C LYS A 155 -41.85 22.83 11.45
N ALA A 156 -41.93 24.04 12.02
CA ALA A 156 -42.76 25.11 11.48
C ALA A 156 -42.24 25.74 10.16
N LEU A 157 -40.98 25.49 9.77
CA LEU A 157 -40.42 25.98 8.51
C LEU A 157 -41.08 25.35 7.29
N SER A 158 -41.29 24.04 7.34
CA SER A 158 -42.02 23.26 6.34
C SER A 158 -42.66 22.06 7.01
N HIS A 159 -43.97 21.92 6.84
CA HIS A 159 -44.75 20.85 7.47
C HIS A 159 -45.99 20.56 6.63
N TRP A 160 -46.21 19.29 6.32
CA TRP A 160 -47.42 18.82 5.64
C TRP A 160 -48.33 18.08 6.61
N ASP A 161 -49.59 17.90 6.23
CA ASP A 161 -50.60 17.25 7.08
C ASP A 161 -50.15 15.87 7.55
N GLY A 162 -49.81 15.74 8.84
CA GLY A 162 -49.32 14.52 9.46
C GLY A 162 -50.36 13.40 9.53
N GLU A 163 -51.65 13.69 9.31
CA GLU A 163 -52.67 12.65 9.13
C GLU A 163 -52.56 11.97 7.75
N ALA A 164 -51.92 12.62 6.78
CA ALA A 164 -51.88 12.22 5.38
C ALA A 164 -50.48 11.85 4.86
N TYR A 165 -49.40 12.34 5.48
CA TYR A 165 -48.01 12.13 5.08
C TYR A 165 -47.11 11.85 6.29
N LEU A 166 -46.11 10.99 6.11
CA LEU A 166 -44.95 10.93 7.00
C LEU A 166 -44.01 12.08 6.65
N ASN A 167 -43.83 13.02 7.57
CA ASN A 167 -42.87 14.11 7.43
C ASN A 167 -41.49 13.68 7.93
N VAL A 168 -40.46 13.82 7.09
CA VAL A 168 -39.06 13.59 7.43
C VAL A 168 -38.29 14.89 7.20
N TRP A 169 -37.70 15.47 8.24
CA TRP A 169 -36.83 16.64 8.14
C TRP A 169 -35.37 16.21 8.09
N VAL A 170 -34.64 16.74 7.11
CA VAL A 170 -33.21 16.51 6.93
C VAL A 170 -32.48 17.81 7.26
N VAL A 171 -31.49 17.72 8.15
CA VAL A 171 -30.74 18.87 8.70
C VAL A 171 -29.23 18.64 8.63
N GLU A 172 -28.43 19.68 8.88
CA GLU A 172 -26.97 19.60 8.94
C GLU A 172 -26.50 18.90 10.21
N GLU A 173 -27.00 19.34 11.37
CA GLU A 173 -26.59 18.86 12.69
C GLU A 173 -27.73 18.97 13.69
N ILE A 174 -27.85 18.00 14.60
CA ILE A 174 -28.81 18.01 15.72
C ILE A 174 -28.08 18.30 17.03
N THR A 175 -27.88 19.57 17.32
CA THR A 175 -27.24 20.05 18.55
C THR A 175 -28.21 19.96 19.75
N ARG A 176 -27.74 19.58 20.95
CA ARG A 176 -28.58 19.57 22.17
C ARG A 176 -28.14 20.58 23.23
N GLU A 177 -29.08 21.01 24.07
CA GLU A 177 -28.80 21.92 25.20
C GLU A 177 -27.90 21.27 26.27
N GLU A 178 -27.02 22.05 26.92
CA GLU A 178 -26.10 21.58 27.98
C GLU A 178 -26.85 20.65 28.95
N ASN A 179 -26.43 19.38 29.02
CA ASN A 179 -26.99 18.21 29.74
C ASN A 179 -27.61 17.10 28.85
N ASN A 180 -27.40 17.08 27.54
CA ASN A 180 -27.89 16.01 26.66
C ASN A 180 -26.83 15.56 25.64
N GLU A 181 -26.80 14.26 25.30
CA GLU A 181 -25.83 13.65 24.37
C GLU A 181 -26.24 13.86 22.90
N ALA A 182 -25.28 14.12 21.98
CA ALA A 182 -25.52 14.39 20.56
C ALA A 182 -26.12 13.18 19.82
N VAL A 183 -26.97 13.43 18.80
CA VAL A 183 -27.82 12.41 18.17
C VAL A 183 -27.87 12.61 16.67
N VAL A 184 -28.02 11.53 15.90
CA VAL A 184 -28.06 11.59 14.42
C VAL A 184 -29.51 11.56 13.90
N GLY A 185 -30.46 11.06 14.71
CA GLY A 185 -31.89 11.05 14.41
C GLY A 185 -32.79 11.04 15.64
N PHE A 186 -34.06 11.41 15.44
CA PHE A 186 -35.15 11.16 16.38
C PHE A 186 -36.54 11.13 15.71
N ALA A 187 -37.45 10.33 16.26
CA ALA A 187 -38.84 10.19 15.80
C ALA A 187 -39.88 10.44 16.89
N THR A 188 -41.10 10.81 16.46
CA THR A 188 -42.27 10.86 17.36
C THR A 188 -43.13 9.59 17.32
N PHE A 189 -43.61 9.17 18.49
CA PHE A 189 -44.44 7.96 18.63
C PHE A 189 -45.86 8.10 18.05
N PRO A 190 -46.56 6.99 17.77
CA PRO A 190 -47.94 6.99 17.27
C PRO A 190 -48.95 7.81 18.08
N SER A 191 -48.64 8.14 19.34
CA SER A 191 -49.53 8.90 20.22
C SER A 191 -49.72 10.37 19.81
N VAL A 192 -48.86 10.91 18.94
CA VAL A 192 -48.93 12.31 18.47
C VAL A 192 -49.40 12.42 17.02
N HIS A 193 -49.98 11.36 16.45
CA HIS A 193 -50.37 11.33 15.05
C HIS A 193 -51.19 12.56 14.62
N GLY A 194 -50.74 13.26 13.58
CA GLY A 194 -51.40 14.44 13.02
C GLY A 194 -51.13 15.76 13.78
N GLU A 195 -50.42 15.73 14.91
CA GLU A 195 -49.97 16.96 15.58
C GLU A 195 -48.83 17.63 14.79
N PRO A 196 -48.61 18.95 14.93
CA PRO A 196 -47.56 19.67 14.17
C PRO A 196 -46.11 19.19 14.38
N VAL A 197 -45.89 18.32 15.36
CA VAL A 197 -44.60 17.71 15.66
C VAL A 197 -44.46 16.30 15.09
N ASP A 198 -45.52 15.71 14.53
CA ASP A 198 -45.56 14.32 14.06
C ASP A 198 -44.59 14.08 12.88
N GLY A 199 -43.58 13.25 13.09
CA GLY A 199 -42.62 12.83 12.07
C GLY A 199 -41.23 12.55 12.61
N ILE A 200 -40.23 12.63 11.74
CA ILE A 200 -38.84 12.20 11.97
C ILE A 200 -37.88 13.33 11.61
N VAL A 201 -36.85 13.56 12.40
CA VAL A 201 -35.74 14.47 12.07
C VAL A 201 -34.45 13.66 12.04
N VAL A 202 -33.66 13.81 10.98
CA VAL A 202 -32.35 13.13 10.80
C VAL A 202 -31.32 14.09 10.24
N GLU A 203 -30.05 13.85 10.54
CA GLU A 203 -28.94 14.51 9.86
C GLU A 203 -28.82 14.02 8.41
N TYR A 204 -28.27 14.85 7.53
CA TYR A 204 -28.15 14.55 6.09
C TYR A 204 -27.29 13.32 5.78
N THR A 205 -26.38 12.94 6.69
CA THR A 205 -25.54 11.75 6.58
C THR A 205 -26.36 10.46 6.59
N ALA A 206 -27.55 10.45 7.21
CA ALA A 206 -28.46 9.30 7.23
C ALA A 206 -29.23 9.09 5.91
N MET A 207 -28.95 9.86 4.85
CA MET A 207 -29.74 9.88 3.61
C MET A 207 -28.96 9.33 2.41
N GLY A 208 -29.04 8.01 2.19
CA GLY A 208 -28.87 7.39 0.87
C GLY A 208 -27.46 7.34 0.28
N ALA A 209 -26.45 7.80 1.01
CA ALA A 209 -25.04 7.62 0.65
C ALA A 209 -24.60 6.16 0.82
N SER A 210 -25.08 5.48 1.86
CA SER A 210 -24.91 4.05 2.07
C SER A 210 -26.11 3.42 2.79
N ALA A 211 -26.24 2.10 2.68
CA ALA A 211 -27.24 1.34 3.43
C ALA A 211 -26.94 1.35 4.96
N VAL A 212 -25.67 1.39 5.36
CA VAL A 212 -25.27 1.43 6.77
C VAL A 212 -25.73 2.73 7.43
N GLU A 213 -25.47 3.88 6.81
CA GLU A 213 -25.89 5.18 7.35
C GLU A 213 -27.41 5.35 7.31
N THR A 214 -28.07 4.83 6.26
CA THR A 214 -29.54 4.88 6.14
C THR A 214 -30.24 4.01 7.20
N ALA A 215 -29.55 3.07 7.85
CA ALA A 215 -30.11 2.28 8.94
C ALA A 215 -30.59 3.14 10.12
N ILE A 216 -30.06 4.36 10.28
CA ILE A 216 -30.55 5.36 11.24
C ILE A 216 -32.00 5.75 10.90
N LEU A 217 -32.28 6.07 9.63
CA LEU A 217 -33.65 6.36 9.19
C LEU A 217 -34.57 5.14 9.38
N VAL A 218 -34.08 3.92 9.16
CA VAL A 218 -34.82 2.67 9.40
C VAL A 218 -35.21 2.54 10.88
N HIS A 219 -34.27 2.78 11.79
CA HIS A 219 -34.47 2.80 13.24
C HIS A 219 -35.55 3.81 13.65
N GLU A 220 -35.45 5.06 13.16
CA GLU A 220 -36.42 6.12 13.46
C GLU A 220 -37.83 5.82 12.94
N VAL A 221 -37.94 5.20 11.76
CA VAL A 221 -39.23 4.76 11.22
C VAL A 221 -39.82 3.62 12.08
N GLY A 222 -38.98 2.75 12.66
CA GLY A 222 -39.40 1.76 13.65
C GLY A 222 -40.10 2.41 14.87
N HIS A 223 -39.51 3.46 15.42
CA HIS A 223 -40.13 4.27 16.49
C HIS A 223 -41.41 4.97 16.05
N TYR A 224 -41.42 5.58 14.87
CA TYR A 224 -42.63 6.21 14.31
C TYR A 224 -43.80 5.23 14.21
N LEU A 225 -43.50 3.95 13.96
CA LEU A 225 -44.42 2.82 13.89
C LEU A 225 -44.59 2.07 15.24
N GLY A 226 -44.10 2.63 16.34
CA GLY A 226 -44.41 2.17 17.70
C GLY A 226 -43.55 1.05 18.26
N LEU A 227 -42.37 0.81 17.69
CA LEU A 227 -41.34 -0.03 18.30
C LEU A 227 -40.58 0.75 19.38
N TYR A 228 -40.27 0.06 20.47
CA TYR A 228 -39.33 0.53 21.48
C TYR A 228 -37.95 -0.07 21.20
N HIS A 229 -36.91 0.48 21.84
CA HIS A 229 -35.60 -0.15 21.86
C HIS A 229 -35.65 -1.54 22.47
N THR A 230 -34.78 -2.44 22.04
CA THR A 230 -34.61 -3.80 22.58
C THR A 230 -34.36 -3.79 24.10
N PHE A 231 -33.52 -2.88 24.58
CA PHE A 231 -33.21 -2.68 26.01
C PHE A 231 -34.28 -1.90 26.80
N GLN A 232 -35.37 -1.48 26.15
CA GLN A 232 -36.38 -0.65 26.82
C GLN A 232 -37.04 -1.42 27.96
N GLY A 233 -37.01 -0.87 29.18
CA GLY A 233 -37.63 -1.51 30.34
C GLY A 233 -36.76 -2.54 31.07
N GLY A 234 -35.56 -2.84 30.55
CA GLY A 234 -34.56 -3.70 31.17
C GLY A 234 -34.96 -5.18 31.24
N CYS A 235 -34.25 -5.95 32.06
CA CYS A 235 -34.46 -7.40 32.19
C CYS A 235 -35.86 -7.88 32.64
N PRO A 236 -36.70 -7.18 33.41
CA PRO A 236 -37.95 -7.77 33.89
C PRO A 236 -38.92 -8.20 32.78
N ASN A 237 -39.15 -9.51 32.61
CA ASN A 237 -40.00 -10.08 31.56
C ASN A 237 -41.11 -11.00 32.12
N ASP A 238 -42.05 -10.43 32.88
CA ASP A 238 -43.19 -11.18 33.45
C ASP A 238 -44.26 -11.52 32.39
N ASP A 239 -44.42 -10.67 31.36
CA ASP A 239 -45.28 -10.84 30.18
C ASP A 239 -44.72 -9.97 29.04
N CYS A 240 -44.15 -10.60 28.02
CA CYS A 240 -43.45 -9.93 26.93
C CYS A 240 -44.31 -8.98 26.08
N LEU A 241 -45.65 -8.97 26.24
CA LEU A 241 -46.52 -7.98 25.58
C LEU A 241 -46.72 -6.70 26.41
N THR A 242 -46.18 -6.65 27.63
CA THR A 242 -46.34 -5.54 28.58
C THR A 242 -45.06 -5.12 29.29
N SER A 243 -44.11 -6.04 29.42
CA SER A 243 -42.73 -5.83 29.85
C SER A 243 -41.83 -5.49 28.67
N GLY A 244 -40.63 -4.98 28.97
CA GLY A 244 -39.59 -4.76 27.97
C GLY A 244 -39.99 -3.77 26.86
N ASP A 245 -39.50 -4.08 25.66
CA ASP A 245 -39.85 -3.43 24.38
C ASP A 245 -41.28 -3.78 23.90
N ARG A 246 -41.97 -4.66 24.63
CA ARG A 246 -43.31 -5.17 24.37
C ARG A 246 -43.42 -6.01 23.10
N VAL A 247 -42.34 -6.69 22.74
CA VAL A 247 -42.25 -7.68 21.67
C VAL A 247 -41.73 -9.00 22.26
N CYS A 248 -42.29 -10.12 21.82
CA CYS A 248 -42.04 -11.41 22.47
C CYS A 248 -40.87 -12.20 21.90
N ASP A 249 -40.50 -11.95 20.65
CA ASP A 249 -39.37 -12.60 19.99
C ASP A 249 -38.10 -11.74 20.00
N THR A 250 -38.07 -10.72 20.84
CA THR A 250 -36.89 -9.95 21.23
C THR A 250 -36.51 -10.34 22.67
N PRO A 251 -35.32 -10.93 22.89
CA PRO A 251 -34.79 -11.20 24.24
C PRO A 251 -34.76 -9.92 25.10
N PRO A 252 -35.08 -9.99 26.41
CA PRO A 252 -34.92 -8.85 27.30
C PRO A 252 -33.46 -8.42 27.35
N ASP A 253 -33.22 -7.11 27.36
CA ASP A 253 -31.88 -6.53 27.37
C ASP A 253 -31.78 -5.47 28.47
N ALA A 254 -30.66 -5.44 29.20
CA ALA A 254 -30.46 -4.62 30.39
C ALA A 254 -30.02 -3.19 30.09
N ALA A 255 -29.38 -2.95 28.94
CA ALA A 255 -28.83 -1.65 28.60
C ALA A 255 -28.44 -1.57 27.13
N ALA A 256 -28.42 -0.35 26.59
CA ALA A 256 -27.75 -0.04 25.34
C ALA A 256 -26.25 -0.41 25.45
N PHE A 257 -25.88 -1.60 24.97
CA PHE A 257 -24.52 -2.03 24.65
C PHE A 257 -24.57 -2.42 23.15
N ASN A 258 -23.64 -2.12 22.25
CA ASN A 258 -22.18 -2.08 22.32
C ASN A 258 -21.60 -1.42 21.04
N THR A 259 -20.33 -1.01 21.02
CA THR A 259 -19.59 -0.63 19.79
C THR A 259 -19.32 -1.83 18.83
N LEU A 260 -19.77 -3.04 19.22
CA LEU A 260 -19.48 -4.35 18.64
C LEU A 260 -20.72 -4.97 17.97
N CYS A 261 -20.54 -5.72 16.86
CA CYS A 261 -21.66 -6.42 16.21
C CYS A 261 -22.15 -7.65 16.97
N TYR A 262 -21.22 -8.31 17.67
CA TYR A 262 -21.51 -9.48 18.49
C TYR A 262 -20.35 -9.71 19.47
N ASP A 263 -20.62 -9.58 20.76
CA ASP A 263 -19.67 -9.88 21.84
C ASP A 263 -20.08 -11.11 22.68
N GLY A 264 -21.16 -11.78 22.26
CA GLY A 264 -21.76 -12.89 22.99
C GLY A 264 -22.46 -12.49 24.28
N THR A 265 -22.76 -11.21 24.49
CA THR A 265 -23.42 -10.73 25.70
C THR A 265 -24.85 -11.25 25.82
N ASN A 266 -25.16 -11.70 27.03
CA ASN A 266 -26.50 -11.92 27.52
C ASN A 266 -26.61 -11.14 28.84
N SER A 267 -27.19 -9.95 28.76
CA SER A 267 -27.30 -9.07 29.91
C SER A 267 -28.46 -9.46 30.84
N CYS A 268 -29.42 -10.27 30.35
CA CYS A 268 -30.61 -10.66 31.08
C CYS A 268 -30.99 -12.14 30.89
N GLY A 269 -30.81 -12.96 31.93
CA GLY A 269 -31.29 -14.36 31.93
C GLY A 269 -32.78 -14.57 32.21
N THR A 270 -33.64 -13.60 31.87
CA THR A 270 -35.06 -13.53 32.28
C THR A 270 -36.03 -13.85 31.15
N ASP A 271 -35.57 -14.16 29.93
CA ASP A 271 -36.41 -14.64 28.83
C ASP A 271 -37.35 -15.79 29.24
N PRO A 272 -36.90 -16.77 30.04
CA PRO A 272 -37.74 -17.90 30.43
C PRO A 272 -38.86 -17.56 31.42
N ASP A 273 -38.83 -16.38 32.04
CA ASP A 273 -39.74 -16.02 33.14
C ASP A 273 -41.19 -15.84 32.66
N ASP A 274 -41.40 -15.33 31.44
CA ASP A 274 -42.72 -15.31 30.82
C ASP A 274 -43.09 -16.72 30.31
N ALA A 275 -43.97 -17.39 31.05
CA ALA A 275 -44.48 -18.72 30.73
C ALA A 275 -45.57 -18.73 29.62
N SER A 276 -45.89 -17.59 29.01
CA SER A 276 -46.94 -17.44 28.01
C SER A 276 -46.65 -18.22 26.72
N ILE A 277 -47.70 -18.58 25.97
CA ILE A 277 -47.55 -19.33 24.70
C ILE A 277 -46.93 -18.47 23.59
N ASN A 278 -47.09 -17.15 23.69
CA ASN A 278 -46.58 -16.14 22.77
C ASN A 278 -45.10 -15.84 22.98
N ASN A 279 -44.52 -16.17 24.13
CA ASN A 279 -43.08 -16.13 24.34
C ASN A 279 -42.40 -17.37 23.71
N PRO A 280 -41.60 -17.24 22.63
CA PRO A 280 -40.79 -18.32 22.07
C PRO A 280 -39.66 -18.75 23.02
N TYR A 281 -39.21 -17.88 23.91
CA TYR A 281 -38.08 -18.07 24.83
C TYR A 281 -38.47 -18.59 26.21
N ARG A 282 -39.76 -18.89 26.42
CA ARG A 282 -40.24 -19.52 27.67
C ARG A 282 -39.42 -20.77 28.00
N ALA A 283 -39.36 -21.12 29.28
CA ALA A 283 -38.57 -22.25 29.78
C ALA A 283 -38.69 -23.53 28.91
N ILE A 284 -37.57 -24.23 28.71
CA ILE A 284 -37.45 -25.40 27.81
C ILE A 284 -38.48 -26.49 28.19
N GLU A 285 -38.77 -26.67 29.47
CA GLU A 285 -39.80 -27.60 29.95
C GLU A 285 -41.24 -27.27 29.49
N LEU A 286 -41.49 -26.01 29.12
CA LEU A 286 -42.73 -25.53 28.52
C LEU A 286 -42.68 -25.53 26.98
N GLY A 287 -41.57 -26.00 26.39
CA GLY A 287 -41.38 -26.13 24.95
C GLY A 287 -41.01 -24.81 24.25
N GLY A 288 -40.36 -23.88 24.94
CA GLY A 288 -39.65 -22.74 24.33
C GLY A 288 -38.14 -22.97 24.24
N LEU A 289 -37.40 -21.94 23.85
CA LEU A 289 -35.94 -22.01 23.61
C LEU A 289 -35.10 -21.75 24.86
N GLY A 290 -35.69 -21.24 25.94
CA GLY A 290 -34.96 -20.83 27.14
C GLY A 290 -34.22 -19.51 26.94
N ASP A 291 -33.28 -19.24 27.86
CA ASP A 291 -32.45 -18.04 27.92
C ASP A 291 -31.70 -17.79 26.59
N GLN A 292 -31.77 -16.58 26.05
CA GLN A 292 -31.16 -16.20 24.76
C GLN A 292 -30.13 -15.08 24.95
N LEU A 293 -29.27 -14.89 23.95
CA LEU A 293 -28.36 -13.74 23.92
C LEU A 293 -29.11 -12.47 23.52
N ASP A 294 -28.55 -11.31 23.88
CA ASP A 294 -29.11 -10.01 23.51
C ASP A 294 -29.09 -9.84 21.99
N MET A 295 -30.11 -9.16 21.43
CA MET A 295 -30.29 -9.07 19.96
C MET A 295 -29.63 -7.82 19.36
N GLN A 296 -28.30 -7.73 19.48
CA GLN A 296 -27.50 -6.57 19.07
C GLN A 296 -27.63 -6.21 17.57
N THR A 297 -27.92 -7.16 16.68
CA THR A 297 -28.08 -6.90 15.24
C THR A 297 -29.47 -6.36 14.84
N ASN A 298 -30.36 -6.14 15.81
CA ASN A 298 -31.70 -5.61 15.57
C ASN A 298 -31.65 -4.13 15.21
N PHE A 299 -32.48 -3.69 14.24
CA PHE A 299 -32.56 -2.26 13.91
C PHE A 299 -32.97 -1.37 15.09
N MET A 300 -33.60 -1.90 16.14
CA MET A 300 -34.02 -1.15 17.34
C MET A 300 -33.01 -1.23 18.51
N ASP A 301 -31.83 -1.79 18.27
CA ASP A 301 -30.71 -1.77 19.23
C ASP A 301 -29.82 -0.53 18.99
N TYR A 302 -28.81 -0.31 19.85
CA TYR A 302 -27.75 0.71 19.72
C TYR A 302 -26.37 0.10 19.47
N ALA A 303 -26.32 -1.14 18.98
CA ALA A 303 -25.09 -1.70 18.45
C ALA A 303 -24.52 -0.86 17.29
N ASN A 304 -23.31 -1.21 16.84
CA ASN A 304 -22.67 -0.52 15.70
C ASN A 304 -23.56 -0.60 14.44
N LEU A 305 -23.72 0.52 13.73
CA LEU A 305 -24.63 0.65 12.57
C LEU A 305 -24.38 -0.39 11.47
N SER A 306 -23.11 -0.81 11.31
CA SER A 306 -22.73 -1.84 10.34
C SER A 306 -23.34 -3.22 10.64
N CYS A 307 -23.85 -3.42 11.86
CA CYS A 307 -24.37 -4.68 12.36
C CYS A 307 -25.89 -4.80 12.23
N PHE A 308 -26.58 -3.71 11.90
CA PHE A 308 -28.04 -3.70 11.81
C PHE A 308 -28.51 -4.41 10.55
N GLU A 309 -29.26 -5.49 10.74
CA GLU A 309 -29.65 -6.37 9.64
C GLU A 309 -31.14 -6.72 9.62
N ARG A 310 -31.87 -6.62 10.75
CA ARG A 310 -33.20 -7.24 10.84
C ARG A 310 -34.20 -6.59 11.79
N PHE A 311 -35.47 -6.76 11.41
CA PHE A 311 -36.62 -6.78 12.31
C PHE A 311 -37.08 -8.21 12.57
N THR A 312 -37.72 -8.44 13.71
CA THR A 312 -38.37 -9.72 14.04
C THR A 312 -39.82 -9.80 13.54
N ASP A 313 -40.41 -11.00 13.51
CA ASP A 313 -41.83 -11.18 13.20
C ASP A 313 -42.73 -10.46 14.21
N GLY A 314 -42.36 -10.46 15.50
CA GLY A 314 -43.05 -9.74 16.55
C GLY A 314 -43.02 -8.22 16.35
N GLN A 315 -41.87 -7.67 15.97
CA GLN A 315 -41.74 -6.25 15.62
C GLN A 315 -42.58 -5.90 14.38
N ALA A 316 -42.55 -6.71 13.32
CA ALA A 316 -43.39 -6.51 12.15
C ALA A 316 -44.90 -6.49 12.48
N ASN A 317 -45.35 -7.42 13.33
CA ASN A 317 -46.74 -7.48 13.78
C ASN A 317 -47.13 -6.24 14.60
N ARG A 318 -46.23 -5.77 15.46
CA ARG A 318 -46.43 -4.58 16.28
C ARG A 318 -46.53 -3.31 15.43
N MET A 319 -45.63 -3.14 14.46
CA MET A 319 -45.64 -1.99 13.54
C MET A 319 -46.94 -1.93 12.72
N GLN A 320 -47.37 -3.05 12.13
CA GLN A 320 -48.66 -3.07 11.41
C GLN A 320 -49.84 -2.76 12.34
N ALA A 321 -49.81 -3.24 13.59
CA ALA A 321 -50.87 -2.95 14.55
C ALA A 321 -50.91 -1.45 14.91
N ALA A 322 -49.76 -0.81 15.13
CA ALA A 322 -49.69 0.62 15.35
C ALA A 322 -50.19 1.42 14.14
N LEU A 323 -49.78 1.04 12.93
CA LEU A 323 -50.22 1.70 11.70
C LEU A 323 -51.74 1.60 11.51
N LEU A 324 -52.32 0.41 11.71
CA LEU A 324 -53.74 0.17 11.44
C LEU A 324 -54.68 0.68 12.54
N GLU A 325 -54.23 0.78 13.79
CA GLU A 325 -55.07 1.25 14.90
C GLU A 325 -54.89 2.74 15.19
N LEU A 326 -53.69 3.29 14.98
CA LEU A 326 -53.34 4.64 15.42
C LEU A 326 -53.05 5.60 14.27
N ARG A 327 -52.49 5.11 13.15
CA ARG A 327 -52.06 5.92 12.00
C ARG A 327 -52.76 5.59 10.68
N SER A 328 -53.96 5.03 10.74
CA SER A 328 -54.65 4.46 9.57
C SER A 328 -54.97 5.47 8.45
N SER A 329 -55.06 6.78 8.77
CA SER A 329 -55.30 7.83 7.79
C SER A 329 -54.17 8.02 6.78
N LEU A 330 -52.94 7.61 7.12
CA LEU A 330 -51.81 7.59 6.18
C LEU A 330 -52.07 6.69 4.96
N LEU A 331 -52.97 5.71 5.11
CA LEU A 331 -53.32 4.73 4.06
C LEU A 331 -54.54 5.19 3.22
N GLU A 332 -55.16 6.32 3.55
CA GLU A 332 -56.39 6.77 2.89
C GLU A 332 -56.11 7.54 1.60
N GLY A 333 -56.27 6.91 0.45
CA GLY A 333 -56.16 7.56 -0.86
C GLY A 333 -54.77 7.44 -1.49
N ASP A 334 -54.71 7.52 -2.81
CA ASP A 334 -53.46 7.37 -3.55
C ASP A 334 -52.75 8.73 -3.68
N ARG A 335 -51.64 8.87 -2.93
CA ARG A 335 -50.77 10.04 -2.93
C ARG A 335 -49.36 9.74 -3.44
N CYS A 336 -49.12 8.51 -3.89
CA CYS A 336 -47.86 8.07 -4.47
C CYS A 336 -47.84 8.26 -6.00
N SER A 337 -48.98 8.64 -6.61
CA SER A 337 -49.15 8.76 -8.07
C SER A 337 -49.26 10.23 -8.54
N GLY A 338 -48.38 10.66 -9.46
CA GLY A 338 -48.24 12.04 -10.00
C GLY A 338 -49.18 12.45 -11.18
N PRO A 339 -49.06 13.68 -11.78
CA PRO A 339 -49.95 14.25 -12.83
C PRO A 339 -49.48 13.73 -14.16
N CYS A 340 -49.78 12.48 -14.35
CA CYS A 340 -49.48 11.86 -15.60
C CYS A 340 -50.84 11.57 -16.22
N ASP A 341 -51.57 12.64 -16.60
CA ASP A 341 -52.78 12.50 -17.43
C ASP A 341 -52.46 11.63 -18.65
N ASN A 342 -51.21 11.72 -19.11
CA ASN A 342 -50.53 10.78 -19.98
C ASN A 342 -49.08 10.59 -19.49
N PRO A 343 -48.79 9.60 -18.62
CA PRO A 343 -47.45 9.41 -18.05
C PRO A 343 -46.42 9.22 -19.14
N ILE A 344 -45.19 9.68 -18.90
CA ILE A 344 -44.05 9.11 -19.62
C ILE A 344 -44.07 7.63 -19.28
N ALA A 345 -44.47 6.80 -20.22
CA ALA A 345 -44.31 5.37 -20.06
C ALA A 345 -42.88 5.08 -20.49
N ALA A 346 -41.95 5.20 -19.53
CA ALA A 346 -40.54 4.93 -19.75
C ALA A 346 -40.36 3.44 -20.06
N GLU A 347 -39.90 3.16 -21.27
CA GLU A 347 -39.53 1.84 -21.71
C GLU A 347 -38.23 1.99 -22.49
N VAL A 348 -37.11 1.71 -21.84
CA VAL A 348 -35.80 1.77 -22.47
C VAL A 348 -35.21 0.37 -22.38
N ASN A 349 -34.99 -0.23 -23.54
CA ASN A 349 -34.41 -1.56 -23.63
C ASN A 349 -32.92 -1.43 -23.88
N SER A 350 -32.11 -2.16 -23.12
CA SER A 350 -30.70 -2.35 -23.43
C SER A 350 -30.48 -3.71 -24.10
N THR A 351 -29.42 -3.83 -24.90
CA THR A 351 -28.98 -5.13 -25.42
C THR A 351 -28.37 -6.01 -24.33
N SER A 352 -27.74 -5.39 -23.32
CA SER A 352 -27.17 -5.99 -22.12
C SER A 352 -26.93 -4.89 -21.07
N LEU A 353 -26.74 -5.24 -19.79
CA LEU A 353 -26.18 -4.36 -18.76
C LEU A 353 -24.77 -4.77 -18.33
N GLU A 354 -24.28 -5.86 -18.91
CA GLU A 354 -22.92 -6.34 -18.77
C GLU A 354 -22.27 -6.38 -20.15
N VAL A 355 -21.07 -5.82 -20.29
CA VAL A 355 -20.35 -5.82 -21.56
C VAL A 355 -18.85 -5.95 -21.33
N GLU A 356 -18.14 -6.57 -22.26
CA GLU A 356 -16.69 -6.59 -22.24
C GLU A 356 -16.12 -5.23 -22.67
N ALA A 357 -14.94 -4.85 -22.18
CA ALA A 357 -14.23 -3.66 -22.65
C ALA A 357 -14.06 -3.69 -24.20
N GLY A 358 -14.52 -2.63 -24.87
CA GLY A 358 -14.59 -2.52 -26.33
C GLY A 358 -15.87 -3.07 -26.98
N GLY A 359 -16.74 -3.71 -26.21
CA GLY A 359 -18.09 -4.10 -26.65
C GLY A 359 -19.05 -2.91 -26.71
N ALA A 360 -20.24 -3.11 -27.27
CA ALA A 360 -21.24 -2.06 -27.40
C ALA A 360 -22.54 -2.46 -26.71
N ILE A 361 -23.08 -1.57 -25.86
CA ILE A 361 -24.43 -1.65 -25.35
C ILE A 361 -25.29 -0.66 -26.12
N GLU A 362 -26.34 -1.15 -26.76
CA GLU A 362 -27.33 -0.30 -27.43
C GLU A 362 -28.52 -0.11 -26.49
N PHE A 363 -28.80 1.13 -26.13
CA PHE A 363 -30.00 1.55 -25.42
C PHE A 363 -31.02 2.07 -26.43
N THR A 364 -32.09 1.32 -26.62
CA THR A 364 -33.21 1.67 -27.49
C THR A 364 -34.32 2.29 -26.65
N ASN A 365 -34.64 3.56 -26.92
CA ASN A 365 -35.70 4.25 -26.20
C ASN A 365 -37.05 3.99 -26.89
N LEU A 366 -37.88 3.14 -26.27
CA LEU A 366 -39.24 2.84 -26.68
C LEU A 366 -40.29 3.66 -25.90
N SER A 367 -39.83 4.58 -25.06
CA SER A 367 -40.68 5.36 -24.18
C SER A 367 -41.69 6.16 -24.99
N VAL A 368 -42.88 6.37 -24.43
CA VAL A 368 -43.92 7.20 -25.04
C VAL A 368 -44.29 8.35 -24.14
N ASN A 369 -44.82 9.42 -24.74
CA ASN A 369 -45.32 10.63 -24.07
C ASN A 369 -44.25 11.59 -23.52
N PHE A 370 -42.99 11.44 -23.94
CA PHE A 370 -41.93 12.42 -23.72
C PHE A 370 -41.78 13.39 -24.93
N ILE A 371 -41.21 14.57 -24.68
CA ILE A 371 -40.88 15.63 -25.66
C ILE A 371 -39.40 15.99 -25.68
N GLY A 372 -38.61 15.57 -24.68
CA GLY A 372 -37.18 15.81 -24.56
C GLY A 372 -36.47 14.62 -23.92
N VAL A 373 -35.20 14.41 -24.28
CA VAL A 373 -34.35 13.32 -23.79
C VAL A 373 -32.89 13.76 -23.73
N GLU A 374 -32.18 13.38 -22.67
CA GLU A 374 -30.73 13.59 -22.53
C GLU A 374 -30.09 12.40 -21.81
N TRP A 375 -28.95 11.94 -22.35
CA TRP A 375 -28.17 10.81 -21.83
C TRP A 375 -26.96 11.29 -21.05
N PHE A 376 -26.65 10.57 -19.98
CA PHE A 376 -25.51 10.81 -19.10
C PHE A 376 -24.73 9.52 -18.89
N VAL A 377 -23.42 9.65 -18.74
CA VAL A 377 -22.52 8.59 -18.25
C VAL A 377 -21.77 9.20 -17.07
N ASP A 378 -21.94 8.64 -15.88
CA ASP A 378 -21.39 9.13 -14.60
C ASP A 378 -21.70 10.61 -14.36
N GLY A 379 -22.94 11.01 -14.67
CA GLY A 379 -23.43 12.38 -14.56
C GLY A 379 -22.92 13.35 -15.64
N LEU A 380 -22.03 12.91 -16.53
CA LEU A 380 -21.55 13.70 -17.66
C LEU A 380 -22.45 13.52 -18.88
N SER A 381 -23.02 14.63 -19.36
CA SER A 381 -23.89 14.66 -20.55
C SER A 381 -23.17 14.12 -21.79
N GLN A 382 -23.79 13.13 -22.43
CA GLN A 382 -23.31 12.50 -23.67
C GLN A 382 -24.05 13.01 -24.90
N GLY A 383 -25.27 13.51 -24.73
CA GLY A 383 -26.08 14.09 -25.80
C GLY A 383 -27.58 13.79 -25.68
N ASN A 384 -28.34 14.22 -26.69
CA ASN A 384 -29.80 14.24 -26.69
C ASN A 384 -30.42 13.39 -27.81
N THR A 385 -29.78 12.29 -28.18
CA THR A 385 -30.31 11.34 -29.15
C THR A 385 -31.39 10.46 -28.51
N GLU A 386 -32.41 10.06 -29.28
CA GLU A 386 -33.46 9.14 -28.79
C GLU A 386 -32.86 7.82 -28.30
N ASP A 387 -32.04 7.17 -29.14
CA ASP A 387 -31.27 5.98 -28.78
C ASP A 387 -29.83 6.37 -28.41
N PHE A 388 -29.15 5.52 -27.63
CA PHE A 388 -27.78 5.72 -27.19
C PHE A 388 -26.94 4.44 -27.34
N VAL A 389 -25.67 4.58 -27.71
CA VAL A 389 -24.74 3.45 -27.79
C VAL A 389 -23.56 3.75 -26.90
N PHE A 390 -23.37 2.91 -25.89
CA PHE A 390 -22.26 2.97 -24.96
C PHE A 390 -21.16 1.99 -25.39
N ILE A 391 -19.93 2.48 -25.54
CA ILE A 391 -18.74 1.69 -25.88
C ILE A 391 -17.62 2.03 -24.88
N PRO A 392 -17.46 1.25 -23.81
CA PRO A 392 -16.43 1.49 -22.83
C PRO A 392 -15.05 1.04 -23.34
N SER A 393 -14.02 1.82 -23.06
CA SER A 393 -12.61 1.42 -23.30
C SER A 393 -11.93 0.82 -22.08
N GLU A 394 -12.52 0.99 -20.89
CA GLU A 394 -11.95 0.57 -19.61
C GLU A 394 -12.97 -0.24 -18.81
N GLN A 395 -12.49 -1.24 -18.08
CA GLN A 395 -13.27 -2.01 -17.12
C GLN A 395 -13.72 -1.10 -15.96
N GLY A 396 -14.91 -1.37 -15.42
CA GLY A 396 -15.47 -0.59 -14.32
C GLY A 396 -16.99 -0.61 -14.28
N ALA A 397 -17.56 -0.05 -13.22
CA ALA A 397 -18.98 0.23 -13.13
C ALA A 397 -19.25 1.64 -13.65
N TYR A 398 -20.26 1.78 -14.50
CA TYR A 398 -20.69 3.06 -15.07
C TYR A 398 -22.17 3.28 -14.79
N SER A 399 -22.54 4.51 -14.44
CA SER A 399 -23.92 4.93 -14.32
C SER A 399 -24.38 5.56 -15.64
N VAL A 400 -25.14 4.80 -16.44
CA VAL A 400 -25.73 5.30 -17.68
C VAL A 400 -27.17 5.70 -17.38
N SER A 401 -27.49 6.99 -17.47
CA SER A 401 -28.85 7.47 -17.22
C SER A 401 -29.42 8.25 -18.38
N VAL A 402 -30.75 8.23 -18.47
CA VAL A 402 -31.52 9.03 -19.41
C VAL A 402 -32.58 9.81 -18.66
N VAL A 403 -32.60 11.12 -18.87
CA VAL A 403 -33.63 12.02 -18.34
C VAL A 403 -34.59 12.36 -19.47
N MET A 404 -35.86 12.09 -19.26
CA MET A 404 -36.94 12.35 -20.20
C MET A 404 -37.88 13.43 -19.67
N GLU A 405 -38.25 14.37 -20.52
CA GLU A 405 -39.19 15.46 -20.19
C GLU A 405 -40.52 15.24 -20.91
N GLY A 406 -41.65 15.39 -20.22
CA GLY A 406 -43.01 15.21 -20.74
C GLY A 406 -43.66 16.52 -21.19
N GLU A 407 -44.86 16.44 -21.77
CA GLU A 407 -45.60 17.64 -22.26
C GLU A 407 -45.98 18.61 -21.14
N GLN A 408 -46.14 18.11 -19.90
CA GLN A 408 -46.46 18.91 -18.74
C GLN A 408 -45.18 19.30 -18.00
N GLN A 409 -45.07 20.58 -17.63
CA GLN A 409 -43.94 21.08 -16.87
C GLN A 409 -43.84 20.34 -15.53
N GLY A 410 -42.68 19.72 -15.25
CA GLY A 410 -42.46 18.88 -14.06
C GLY A 410 -42.78 17.39 -14.24
N CYS A 411 -43.31 16.98 -15.40
CA CYS A 411 -43.39 15.56 -15.77
C CYS A 411 -42.02 15.14 -16.31
N THR A 412 -41.16 14.66 -15.44
CA THR A 412 -39.84 14.14 -15.81
C THR A 412 -39.71 12.71 -15.34
N GLU A 413 -39.13 11.87 -16.18
CA GLU A 413 -38.85 10.49 -15.84
C GLU A 413 -37.35 10.25 -16.06
N MET A 414 -36.68 9.68 -15.06
CA MET A 414 -35.29 9.29 -15.18
C MET A 414 -35.21 7.77 -15.17
N VAL A 415 -34.46 7.20 -16.12
CA VAL A 415 -34.11 5.78 -16.09
C VAL A 415 -32.61 5.69 -15.93
N VAL A 416 -32.16 5.01 -14.88
CA VAL A 416 -30.75 4.77 -14.57
C VAL A 416 -30.44 3.30 -14.84
N PHE A 417 -29.32 3.06 -15.49
CA PHE A 417 -28.75 1.75 -15.75
C PHE A 417 -27.36 1.69 -15.13
N GLU A 418 -27.17 0.73 -14.24
CA GLU A 418 -25.84 0.33 -13.81
C GLU A 418 -25.28 -0.61 -14.87
N VAL A 419 -24.19 -0.18 -15.51
CA VAL A 419 -23.48 -0.96 -16.52
C VAL A 419 -22.19 -1.48 -15.91
N ILE A 420 -22.01 -2.79 -15.94
CA ILE A 420 -20.78 -3.45 -15.52
C ILE A 420 -19.96 -3.76 -16.77
N VAL A 421 -18.77 -3.17 -16.85
CA VAL A 421 -17.80 -3.44 -17.91
C VAL A 421 -16.76 -4.39 -17.38
N THR A 422 -16.71 -5.59 -17.94
CA THR A 422 -15.76 -6.64 -17.54
C THR A 422 -14.58 -6.73 -18.51
N CYS A 423 -13.45 -7.25 -18.05
CA CYS A 423 -12.40 -7.74 -18.94
C CYS A 423 -12.66 -9.24 -19.19
N PRO A 424 -12.71 -9.73 -20.45
CA PRO A 424 -12.87 -11.16 -20.75
C PRO A 424 -11.64 -12.00 -20.43
N ILE A 425 -10.54 -11.34 -20.07
CA ILE A 425 -9.34 -12.01 -19.60
C ILE A 425 -9.63 -12.50 -18.18
N GLN A 426 -9.13 -13.69 -17.87
CA GLN A 426 -9.06 -14.22 -16.51
C GLN A 426 -7.60 -14.63 -16.28
N ALA A 427 -6.83 -13.77 -15.62
CA ALA A 427 -5.43 -14.04 -15.30
C ALA A 427 -5.32 -15.05 -14.13
N SER A 428 -4.71 -16.20 -14.38
CA SER A 428 -4.53 -17.25 -13.36
C SER A 428 -3.36 -18.17 -13.70
N PHE A 429 -2.80 -18.81 -12.68
CA PHE A 429 -1.75 -19.80 -12.82
C PHE A 429 -1.73 -20.77 -11.63
N ASP A 430 -1.17 -21.94 -11.85
CA ASP A 430 -0.80 -22.90 -10.81
C ASP A 430 0.71 -22.83 -10.54
N SER A 431 1.15 -23.22 -9.35
CA SER A 431 2.57 -23.26 -8.97
C SER A 431 2.98 -24.60 -8.36
N SER A 432 4.27 -24.92 -8.43
CA SER A 432 4.90 -25.86 -7.49
C SER A 432 4.89 -25.29 -6.07
N PRO A 433 5.20 -26.06 -5.01
CA PRO A 433 5.23 -25.54 -3.64
C PRO A 433 5.99 -24.21 -3.55
N ALA A 434 5.37 -23.20 -2.93
CA ALA A 434 5.89 -21.84 -2.81
C ALA A 434 6.81 -21.65 -1.59
N GLN A 435 7.16 -22.76 -0.92
CA GLN A 435 8.12 -22.80 0.18
C GLN A 435 9.21 -23.84 -0.13
N PHE A 436 10.46 -23.41 -0.18
CA PHE A 436 11.60 -24.29 -0.46
C PHE A 436 12.95 -23.68 -0.02
N ASP A 437 13.97 -24.53 0.09
CA ASP A 437 15.34 -24.08 0.42
C ASP A 437 15.95 -23.23 -0.70
N VAL A 438 16.98 -22.44 -0.37
CA VAL A 438 17.78 -21.67 -1.34
C VAL A 438 18.28 -22.58 -2.48
N GLY A 439 18.15 -22.11 -3.72
CA GLY A 439 18.45 -22.86 -4.94
C GLY A 439 17.29 -23.72 -5.44
N GLY A 440 16.13 -23.67 -4.78
CA GLY A 440 14.90 -24.25 -5.29
C GLY A 440 14.33 -23.48 -6.49
N THR A 441 13.43 -24.16 -7.20
CA THR A 441 12.81 -23.64 -8.43
C THR A 441 11.30 -23.63 -8.25
N LEU A 442 10.69 -22.47 -8.46
CA LEU A 442 9.24 -22.32 -8.60
C LEU A 442 8.86 -22.55 -10.05
N VAL A 443 8.13 -23.63 -10.32
CA VAL A 443 7.56 -23.89 -11.65
C VAL A 443 6.17 -23.30 -11.70
N LEU A 444 5.92 -22.43 -12.67
CA LEU A 444 4.66 -21.72 -12.86
C LEU A 444 3.97 -22.25 -14.11
N ASP A 445 2.70 -22.64 -13.99
CA ASP A 445 1.88 -23.10 -15.12
C ASP A 445 0.70 -22.15 -15.32
N ASN A 446 0.74 -21.39 -16.41
CA ASN A 446 -0.28 -20.40 -16.73
C ASN A 446 -1.59 -21.06 -17.16
N THR A 447 -2.66 -20.76 -16.43
CA THR A 447 -4.01 -21.26 -16.65
C THR A 447 -4.97 -20.16 -17.13
N SER A 448 -4.43 -18.99 -17.49
CA SER A 448 -5.19 -17.80 -17.89
C SER A 448 -6.06 -18.04 -19.12
N VAL A 449 -7.23 -17.41 -19.14
CA VAL A 449 -8.21 -17.47 -20.23
C VAL A 449 -8.31 -16.11 -20.92
N GLY A 450 -8.48 -16.08 -22.24
CA GLY A 450 -8.79 -14.85 -22.99
C GLY A 450 -7.59 -13.95 -23.34
N ALA A 451 -6.38 -14.24 -22.84
CA ALA A 451 -5.16 -13.50 -23.13
C ALA A 451 -4.25 -14.18 -24.16
N ASP A 452 -3.46 -13.38 -24.87
CA ASP A 452 -2.52 -13.81 -25.92
C ASP A 452 -1.07 -13.37 -25.68
N SER A 453 -0.80 -12.64 -24.59
CA SER A 453 0.56 -12.33 -24.12
C SER A 453 0.62 -12.23 -22.58
N TYR A 454 1.82 -12.46 -22.03
CA TYR A 454 2.04 -12.68 -20.60
C TYR A 454 3.31 -11.98 -20.13
N MET A 455 3.25 -11.39 -18.94
CA MET A 455 4.39 -10.79 -18.25
C MET A 455 4.37 -11.24 -16.79
N TRP A 456 5.47 -11.85 -16.34
CA TRP A 456 5.63 -12.34 -14.98
C TRP A 456 6.48 -11.39 -14.18
N TYR A 457 6.01 -11.05 -13.00
CA TYR A 457 6.63 -10.12 -12.11
C TYR A 457 7.03 -10.81 -10.81
N LEU A 458 8.21 -10.47 -10.29
CA LEU A 458 8.71 -10.82 -8.97
C LEU A 458 8.92 -9.53 -8.18
N ASP A 459 8.19 -9.34 -7.09
CA ASP A 459 8.15 -8.10 -6.31
C ASP A 459 7.96 -6.84 -7.18
N GLY A 460 7.09 -6.95 -8.19
CA GLY A 460 6.81 -5.87 -9.15
C GLY A 460 7.86 -5.68 -10.26
N ALA A 461 8.97 -6.44 -10.25
CA ALA A 461 9.98 -6.41 -11.31
C ALA A 461 9.71 -7.50 -12.37
N LEU A 462 9.77 -7.15 -13.65
CA LEU A 462 9.53 -8.09 -14.75
C LEU A 462 10.66 -9.14 -14.83
N VAL A 463 10.32 -10.42 -14.60
CA VAL A 463 11.29 -11.53 -14.62
C VAL A 463 11.14 -12.47 -15.83
N SER A 464 9.96 -12.53 -16.46
CA SER A 464 9.76 -13.38 -17.63
C SER A 464 8.60 -12.92 -18.51
N THR A 465 8.65 -13.28 -19.80
CA THR A 465 7.54 -13.13 -20.76
C THR A 465 7.12 -14.49 -21.36
N ASP A 466 7.70 -15.58 -20.85
CA ASP A 466 7.32 -16.92 -21.26
C ASP A 466 5.91 -17.27 -20.77
N ALA A 467 5.20 -18.12 -21.52
CA ALA A 467 3.84 -18.50 -21.14
C ALA A 467 3.79 -19.20 -19.77
N SER A 468 4.73 -20.12 -19.49
CA SER A 468 4.85 -20.87 -18.23
C SER A 468 6.34 -20.99 -17.85
N PRO A 469 6.91 -20.03 -17.08
CA PRO A 469 8.32 -20.00 -16.73
C PRO A 469 8.65 -20.90 -15.52
N ALA A 470 9.95 -21.10 -15.30
CA ALA A 470 10.49 -21.64 -14.06
C ALA A 470 11.45 -20.62 -13.47
N LEU A 471 11.16 -20.16 -12.25
CA LEU A 471 11.96 -19.16 -11.54
C LEU A 471 12.88 -19.86 -10.54
N GLU A 472 14.18 -19.65 -10.64
CA GLU A 472 15.16 -20.14 -9.67
C GLU A 472 15.40 -19.06 -8.61
N PHE A 473 15.28 -19.43 -7.34
CA PHE A 473 15.53 -18.51 -6.24
C PHE A 473 16.82 -18.89 -5.55
N ASN A 474 17.87 -18.12 -5.83
CA ASN A 474 19.20 -18.35 -5.28
C ASN A 474 19.43 -17.64 -3.94
N GLU A 475 18.38 -17.04 -3.38
CA GLU A 475 18.43 -16.23 -2.17
C GLU A 475 17.24 -16.52 -1.28
N SER A 476 17.47 -16.53 0.02
CA SER A 476 16.39 -16.56 0.98
C SER A 476 15.67 -15.23 1.04
N GLY A 477 14.37 -15.27 1.27
CA GLY A 477 13.52 -14.08 1.26
C GLY A 477 12.05 -14.44 1.12
N ALA A 478 11.20 -13.43 1.32
CA ALA A 478 9.80 -13.47 0.97
C ALA A 478 9.62 -12.63 -0.31
N TYR A 479 9.07 -13.26 -1.34
CA TYR A 479 8.87 -12.67 -2.65
C TYR A 479 7.40 -12.77 -3.04
N THR A 480 6.93 -11.87 -3.89
CA THR A 480 5.61 -11.95 -4.51
C THR A 480 5.75 -12.18 -6.00
N VAL A 481 5.12 -13.24 -6.52
CA VAL A 481 5.01 -13.51 -7.96
C VAL A 481 3.62 -13.12 -8.45
N GLN A 482 3.55 -12.37 -9.55
CA GLN A 482 2.27 -12.00 -10.19
C GLN A 482 2.36 -12.11 -11.72
N LEU A 483 1.24 -12.44 -12.36
CA LEU A 483 1.11 -12.55 -13.81
C LEU A 483 0.21 -11.41 -14.32
N LEU A 484 0.71 -10.62 -15.27
CA LEU A 484 -0.11 -9.76 -16.11
C LEU A 484 -0.45 -10.49 -17.42
N ALA A 485 -1.73 -10.82 -17.59
CA ALA A 485 -2.24 -11.43 -18.82
C ALA A 485 -2.89 -10.34 -19.69
N MET A 486 -2.45 -10.23 -20.95
CA MET A 486 -2.86 -9.13 -21.84
C MET A 486 -3.50 -9.67 -23.11
N GLY A 487 -4.59 -9.01 -23.51
CA GLY A 487 -5.30 -9.23 -24.78
C GLY A 487 -5.33 -7.98 -25.64
N SER A 488 -6.20 -7.97 -26.65
CA SER A 488 -6.24 -6.87 -27.62
C SER A 488 -6.88 -5.55 -27.13
N THR A 489 -7.67 -5.60 -26.05
CA THR A 489 -8.49 -4.46 -25.57
C THR A 489 -8.34 -4.16 -24.08
N CYS A 490 -8.01 -5.15 -23.25
CA CYS A 490 -7.75 -4.99 -21.82
C CYS A 490 -6.61 -5.93 -21.38
N SER A 491 -6.18 -5.76 -20.14
CA SER A 491 -5.23 -6.63 -19.45
C SER A 491 -5.72 -6.85 -18.03
N GLU A 492 -5.37 -7.98 -17.45
CA GLU A 492 -5.75 -8.32 -16.08
C GLU A 492 -4.57 -8.94 -15.34
N TRP A 493 -4.47 -8.60 -14.06
CA TRP A 493 -3.50 -9.18 -13.14
C TRP A 493 -4.07 -10.43 -12.48
N SER A 494 -3.24 -11.46 -12.33
CA SER A 494 -3.60 -12.61 -11.52
C SER A 494 -3.64 -12.25 -10.04
N THR A 495 -4.27 -13.10 -9.24
CA THR A 495 -3.99 -13.12 -7.81
C THR A 495 -2.48 -13.28 -7.58
N PRO A 496 -1.86 -12.46 -6.71
CA PRO A 496 -0.46 -12.64 -6.35
C PRO A 496 -0.21 -13.98 -5.63
N LEU A 497 0.97 -14.57 -5.83
CA LEU A 497 1.47 -15.72 -5.09
C LEU A 497 2.68 -15.29 -4.26
N ASN A 498 2.63 -15.46 -2.94
CA ASN A 498 3.81 -15.23 -2.11
C ASN A 498 4.67 -16.49 -2.02
N VAL A 499 5.99 -16.29 -2.03
CA VAL A 499 6.99 -17.33 -2.10
C VAL A 499 8.00 -17.09 -0.98
N SER A 500 8.25 -18.11 -0.17
CA SER A 500 9.25 -18.06 0.91
C SER A 500 10.40 -18.99 0.57
N VAL A 501 11.62 -18.46 0.56
CA VAL A 501 12.84 -19.20 0.21
C VAL A 501 13.82 -19.13 1.40
N GLY A 502 14.48 -20.22 1.78
CA GLY A 502 15.55 -20.18 2.79
C GLY A 502 15.54 -21.24 3.88
N SER A 503 16.71 -21.46 4.52
CA SER A 503 16.83 -22.23 5.77
C SER A 503 17.98 -21.70 6.66
N CYS A 504 17.62 -21.02 7.77
CA CYS A 504 18.35 -21.13 9.03
C CYS A 504 17.49 -20.84 10.27
N ALA A 505 16.48 -20.01 10.12
CA ALA A 505 15.13 -20.38 10.48
C ALA A 505 14.45 -20.83 9.17
N SER A 506 13.62 -21.86 9.22
CA SER A 506 12.85 -22.37 8.06
C SER A 506 11.87 -21.35 7.47
N GLY A 507 11.70 -20.21 8.14
CA GLY A 507 10.61 -19.26 7.93
C GLY A 507 9.33 -19.71 8.64
N ASN A 508 9.29 -20.95 9.14
CA ASN A 508 8.13 -21.58 9.76
C ASN A 508 8.05 -21.36 11.27
N GLU A 509 9.05 -20.71 11.87
CA GLU A 509 9.15 -20.48 13.32
C GLU A 509 8.00 -19.62 13.86
N ALA A 510 7.30 -18.90 12.98
CA ALA A 510 6.11 -18.12 13.28
C ALA A 510 4.86 -18.64 12.55
N ASN A 511 4.85 -19.89 12.05
CA ASN A 511 3.72 -20.44 11.28
C ASN A 511 2.46 -20.67 12.08
N LEU A 512 2.51 -20.57 13.42
CA LEU A 512 1.33 -20.71 14.26
C LEU A 512 1.14 -19.45 15.09
N TRP A 513 0.13 -18.67 14.76
CA TRP A 513 -0.28 -17.50 15.53
C TRP A 513 -1.45 -17.89 16.42
N LEU A 514 -1.21 -18.08 17.71
CA LEU A 514 -2.27 -18.40 18.67
C LEU A 514 -2.63 -17.17 19.50
N PHE A 515 -3.91 -16.86 19.56
CA PHE A 515 -4.49 -15.77 20.35
C PHE A 515 -5.74 -16.27 21.09
N PHE A 516 -6.21 -15.52 22.09
CA PHE A 516 -7.14 -16.03 23.10
C PHE A 516 -8.25 -15.04 23.37
N ASN A 517 -9.46 -15.55 23.59
CA ASN A 517 -10.53 -14.75 24.17
C ASN A 517 -10.44 -14.72 25.71
N SER A 518 -11.18 -13.78 26.32
CA SER A 518 -11.28 -13.60 27.77
C SER A 518 -11.83 -14.81 28.54
N PHE A 519 -12.27 -15.87 27.85
CA PHE A 519 -12.82 -17.11 28.43
C PHE A 519 -11.87 -18.31 28.32
N GLY A 520 -10.64 -18.13 27.81
CA GLY A 520 -9.62 -19.18 27.74
C GLY A 520 -9.79 -20.16 26.58
N THR A 521 -10.58 -19.81 25.55
CA THR A 521 -10.65 -20.57 24.30
C THR A 521 -9.59 -20.03 23.35
N GLY A 522 -8.67 -20.89 22.90
CA GLY A 522 -7.60 -20.53 21.98
C GLY A 522 -8.06 -20.58 20.53
N PHE A 523 -7.77 -19.51 19.79
CA PHE A 523 -7.95 -19.35 18.35
C PHE A 523 -6.60 -19.06 17.69
N GLY A 524 -6.54 -19.07 16.36
CA GLY A 524 -5.31 -18.74 15.68
C GLY A 524 -5.35 -18.86 14.18
N LEU A 525 -4.18 -18.61 13.56
CA LEU A 525 -3.91 -18.85 12.16
C LEU A 525 -2.74 -19.83 12.01
N ASP A 526 -2.93 -20.85 11.17
CA ASP A 526 -1.91 -21.82 10.79
C ASP A 526 -1.44 -21.55 9.35
N PHE A 527 -0.21 -21.06 9.23
CA PHE A 527 0.48 -20.72 7.99
C PHE A 527 1.25 -21.89 7.36
N ASN A 528 1.09 -23.12 7.87
CA ASN A 528 1.60 -24.32 7.20
C ASN A 528 0.79 -24.69 5.95
N THR A 529 -0.29 -23.96 5.68
CA THR A 529 -1.14 -24.07 4.49
C THR A 529 -1.25 -22.72 3.81
N ASP A 530 -1.48 -22.73 2.50
CA ASP A 530 -1.72 -21.51 1.71
C ASP A 530 -3.07 -21.64 0.96
N PRO A 531 -4.07 -20.78 1.24
CA PRO A 531 -4.06 -19.74 2.27
C PRO A 531 -3.98 -20.32 3.70
N PRO A 532 -3.59 -19.50 4.70
CA PRO A 532 -3.54 -19.98 6.08
C PRO A 532 -4.92 -20.40 6.56
N THR A 533 -4.96 -21.40 7.41
CA THR A 533 -6.22 -21.95 7.93
C THR A 533 -6.49 -21.44 9.34
N ALA A 534 -7.76 -21.17 9.63
CA ALA A 534 -8.20 -20.84 10.98
C ALA A 534 -7.99 -22.04 11.93
N VAL A 535 -7.34 -21.79 13.05
CA VAL A 535 -7.22 -22.70 14.17
C VAL A 535 -8.37 -22.40 15.13
N LEU A 536 -9.38 -23.27 15.13
CA LEU A 536 -10.57 -23.13 15.97
C LEU A 536 -10.48 -24.07 17.18
N GLU A 537 -10.82 -23.57 18.37
CA GLU A 537 -10.85 -24.31 19.64
C GLU A 537 -9.63 -25.24 19.88
N ASN A 538 -8.51 -24.67 20.30
CA ASN A 538 -7.42 -25.47 20.89
C ASN A 538 -7.72 -25.80 22.36
N ASN A 539 -7.51 -27.07 22.75
CA ASN A 539 -7.61 -27.56 24.14
C ASN A 539 -6.41 -27.06 24.99
N LEU A 540 -6.22 -25.75 25.06
CA LEU A 540 -5.31 -25.14 26.03
C LEU A 540 -5.94 -25.30 27.42
N PRO A 541 -5.13 -25.49 28.48
CA PRO A 541 -5.70 -25.62 29.81
C PRO A 541 -6.56 -24.38 30.13
N SER A 542 -7.77 -24.59 30.68
CA SER A 542 -8.81 -23.55 30.89
C SER A 542 -8.43 -22.43 31.88
N TYR A 543 -7.16 -22.34 32.25
CA TYR A 543 -6.57 -21.38 33.18
C TYR A 543 -5.43 -20.57 32.54
N VAL A 544 -5.08 -20.86 31.29
CA VAL A 544 -4.03 -20.15 30.55
C VAL A 544 -4.59 -18.83 30.03
N GLU A 545 -3.93 -17.73 30.38
CA GLU A 545 -4.26 -16.36 29.94
C GLU A 545 -3.78 -16.12 28.48
N HIS A 546 -3.91 -14.89 27.97
CA HIS A 546 -3.65 -14.57 26.56
C HIS A 546 -2.22 -14.95 26.09
N CYS A 547 -2.08 -15.70 24.98
CA CYS A 547 -0.78 -15.89 24.31
C CYS A 547 -0.22 -14.55 23.90
N LYS A 548 1.08 -14.42 24.05
CA LYS A 548 1.84 -13.26 23.60
C LYS A 548 2.82 -13.59 22.51
N THR A 549 3.24 -14.84 22.40
CA THR A 549 4.14 -15.30 21.34
C THR A 549 4.13 -16.82 21.28
N THR A 550 4.37 -17.36 20.09
CA THR A 550 4.52 -18.79 19.81
C THR A 550 5.77 -18.96 18.96
N LEU A 551 6.61 -19.93 19.31
CA LEU A 551 7.77 -20.32 18.54
C LEU A 551 7.54 -21.75 18.02
N CYS A 552 7.65 -21.93 16.71
CA CYS A 552 7.59 -23.23 16.05
C CYS A 552 8.99 -23.77 15.71
N ASP A 553 9.05 -25.07 15.39
CA ASP A 553 10.23 -25.71 14.82
C ASP A 553 10.32 -25.50 13.29
N GLU A 554 11.36 -26.06 12.68
CA GLU A 554 11.61 -25.95 11.23
C GLU A 554 10.48 -26.51 10.35
N ALA A 555 9.63 -27.38 10.92
CA ALA A 555 8.47 -27.96 10.25
C ALA A 555 7.17 -27.18 10.51
N GLY A 556 7.25 -26.04 11.21
CA GLY A 556 6.11 -25.21 11.59
C GLY A 556 5.25 -25.78 12.71
N SER A 557 5.72 -26.80 13.42
CA SER A 557 5.05 -27.37 14.60
C SER A 557 5.40 -26.58 15.86
N PRO A 558 4.47 -26.38 16.81
CA PRO A 558 4.73 -25.58 18.01
C PRO A 558 5.84 -26.19 18.86
N LEU A 559 6.82 -25.36 19.25
CA LEU A 559 7.92 -25.72 20.13
C LEU A 559 7.68 -25.15 21.53
N PHE A 560 7.48 -23.84 21.63
CA PHE A 560 7.23 -23.12 22.89
C PHE A 560 6.17 -22.04 22.72
N LEU A 561 5.44 -21.76 23.79
CA LEU A 561 4.50 -20.65 23.87
C LEU A 561 4.80 -19.82 25.11
N CYS A 562 4.51 -18.52 25.06
CA CYS A 562 4.57 -17.66 26.24
C CYS A 562 3.33 -16.78 26.35
N THR A 563 2.77 -16.69 27.55
CA THR A 563 1.62 -15.83 27.90
C THR A 563 2.06 -14.52 28.57
N GLY A 564 3.36 -14.30 28.71
CA GLY A 564 3.96 -13.22 29.51
C GLY A 564 4.11 -13.57 30.99
N THR A 565 3.26 -14.44 31.53
CA THR A 565 3.32 -14.94 32.93
C THR A 565 3.74 -16.41 33.02
N GLU A 566 3.60 -17.15 31.92
CA GLU A 566 3.96 -18.57 31.84
C GLU A 566 4.68 -18.88 30.52
N VAL A 567 5.49 -19.94 30.53
CA VAL A 567 6.11 -20.56 29.34
C VAL A 567 5.64 -22.01 29.25
N LEU A 568 5.09 -22.38 28.10
CA LEU A 568 4.51 -23.69 27.83
C LEU A 568 5.34 -24.44 26.77
N ASN A 569 5.36 -25.75 26.86
CA ASN A 569 6.02 -26.64 25.90
C ASN A 569 5.12 -26.96 24.69
N SER A 570 5.61 -27.79 23.77
CA SER A 570 4.90 -28.24 22.56
C SER A 570 3.62 -29.05 22.81
N GLU A 571 3.40 -29.55 24.04
CA GLU A 571 2.17 -30.23 24.47
C GLU A 571 1.21 -29.29 25.20
N TYR A 572 1.50 -27.98 25.21
CA TYR A 572 0.74 -26.95 25.90
C TYR A 572 0.68 -27.13 27.43
N GLU A 573 1.72 -27.73 28.00
CA GLU A 573 1.90 -27.82 29.45
C GLU A 573 2.93 -26.77 29.91
N VAL A 574 2.69 -26.14 31.06
CA VAL A 574 3.67 -25.22 31.67
C VAL A 574 4.95 -26.00 31.97
N MET A 575 6.06 -25.58 31.35
CA MET A 575 7.33 -26.29 31.50
C MET A 575 7.87 -26.15 32.94
N PRO A 576 8.77 -27.03 33.39
CA PRO A 576 9.41 -26.87 34.69
C PRO A 576 10.01 -25.46 34.86
N ASN A 577 9.72 -24.84 36.02
CA ASN A 577 10.10 -23.45 36.34
C ASN A 577 9.60 -22.38 35.33
N GLY A 578 8.67 -22.74 34.44
CA GLY A 578 8.07 -21.84 33.45
C GLY A 578 6.88 -21.03 33.98
N ASP A 579 6.54 -21.14 35.26
CA ASP A 579 5.50 -20.36 35.94
C ASP A 579 6.05 -19.08 36.60
N GLU A 580 5.16 -18.17 37.00
CA GLU A 580 5.50 -16.95 37.75
C GLU A 580 6.51 -16.03 37.02
N LEU A 581 6.41 -15.91 35.69
CA LEU A 581 7.10 -14.82 34.98
C LEU A 581 6.47 -13.48 35.36
N LEU A 582 7.29 -12.44 35.38
CA LEU A 582 6.88 -11.09 35.83
C LEU A 582 6.34 -10.21 34.69
N GLY A 583 5.83 -10.79 33.60
CA GLY A 583 5.14 -10.05 32.55
C GLY A 583 3.70 -9.69 32.92
N ASN A 584 2.98 -9.05 32.01
CA ASN A 584 1.57 -8.69 32.19
C ASN A 584 0.65 -9.47 31.20
N PRO A 585 -0.42 -10.15 31.68
CA PRO A 585 -1.37 -10.87 30.83
C PRO A 585 -2.13 -10.00 29.82
N SER A 586 -2.29 -8.71 30.11
CA SER A 586 -2.95 -7.73 29.21
C SER A 586 -2.00 -7.11 28.19
N SER A 587 -0.70 -7.45 28.24
CA SER A 587 0.29 -6.88 27.34
C SER A 587 0.07 -7.30 25.88
N HIS A 588 0.30 -6.43 24.90
CA HIS A 588 0.13 -6.81 23.48
C HIS A 588 1.43 -7.38 22.91
N TYR A 589 2.45 -6.52 22.77
CA TYR A 589 3.75 -6.87 22.18
C TYR A 589 4.85 -7.18 23.21
N GLY A 590 4.48 -7.45 24.46
CA GLY A 590 5.41 -7.48 25.60
C GLY A 590 6.00 -8.82 25.99
N ALA A 591 5.91 -9.85 25.15
CA ALA A 591 6.74 -11.04 25.31
C ALA A 591 7.19 -11.60 23.97
N MET A 592 8.40 -12.16 23.93
CA MET A 592 8.97 -12.81 22.74
C MET A 592 9.91 -13.95 23.10
N ILE A 593 10.02 -14.95 22.23
CA ILE A 593 10.95 -16.07 22.36
C ILE A 593 11.93 -16.03 21.18
N VAL A 594 13.22 -16.01 21.46
CA VAL A 594 14.28 -15.91 20.43
C VAL A 594 15.40 -16.90 20.75
N ALA A 595 15.96 -17.53 19.72
CA ALA A 595 17.11 -18.43 19.89
C ALA A 595 18.33 -17.68 20.47
N SER A 596 19.04 -18.32 21.40
CA SER A 596 20.26 -17.75 21.97
C SER A 596 21.41 -17.75 20.95
N PRO A 597 22.16 -16.64 20.78
CA PRO A 597 23.27 -16.59 19.84
C PRO A 597 24.31 -17.69 20.14
N GLY A 598 24.74 -18.40 19.10
CA GLY A 598 25.73 -19.48 19.21
C GLY A 598 25.23 -20.80 19.82
N SER A 599 23.93 -20.93 20.14
CA SER A 599 23.35 -22.15 20.71
C SER A 599 22.16 -22.66 19.91
N SER A 600 22.17 -23.94 19.55
CA SER A 600 21.00 -24.60 18.93
C SER A 600 19.96 -25.08 19.95
N ASN A 601 20.24 -24.91 21.25
CA ASN A 601 19.52 -25.58 22.33
C ASN A 601 18.91 -24.61 23.35
N GLU A 602 19.36 -23.36 23.39
CA GLU A 602 18.92 -22.38 24.36
C GLU A 602 18.12 -21.26 23.69
N TYR A 603 17.12 -20.74 24.39
CA TYR A 603 16.26 -19.65 23.91
C TYR A 603 16.07 -18.61 25.01
N HIS A 604 16.11 -17.33 24.64
CA HIS A 604 15.73 -16.23 25.52
C HIS A 604 14.22 -16.01 25.42
N VAL A 605 13.60 -15.79 26.58
CA VAL A 605 12.22 -15.30 26.70
C VAL A 605 12.29 -13.91 27.28
N PHE A 606 12.03 -12.89 26.48
CA PHE A 606 11.92 -11.51 26.96
C PHE A 606 10.47 -11.22 27.31
N HIS A 607 10.24 -10.50 28.40
CA HIS A 607 8.89 -10.12 28.82
C HIS A 607 8.89 -8.82 29.64
N SER A 608 7.87 -7.98 29.41
CA SER A 608 7.69 -6.69 30.07
C SER A 608 6.44 -6.66 30.96
N SER A 609 6.48 -5.81 31.98
CA SER A 609 5.30 -5.47 32.78
C SER A 609 5.17 -3.97 32.96
N LEU A 610 3.93 -3.49 32.95
CA LEU A 610 3.59 -2.11 33.31
C LEU A 610 3.62 -1.93 34.85
N SER A 611 3.85 -0.69 35.29
CA SER A 611 3.83 -0.37 36.72
C SER A 611 2.40 -0.31 37.25
N ASP A 612 2.02 -1.26 38.09
CA ASP A 612 0.76 -1.21 38.83
C ASP A 612 0.93 -0.44 40.15
N ALA A 613 -0.19 -0.05 40.78
CA ALA A 613 -0.22 0.78 41.99
C ALA A 613 0.62 0.25 43.18
N GLU A 614 1.08 -1.01 43.14
CA GLU A 614 1.87 -1.67 44.18
C GLU A 614 3.26 -2.19 43.72
N ALA A 615 3.58 -2.20 42.41
CA ALA A 615 4.81 -2.79 41.87
C ALA A 615 5.45 -1.89 40.79
N VAL A 616 6.78 -1.89 40.74
CA VAL A 616 7.52 -1.19 39.68
C VAL A 616 7.62 -2.12 38.47
N GLY A 617 7.07 -1.69 37.33
CA GLY A 617 7.16 -2.40 36.06
C GLY A 617 8.57 -2.36 35.46
N GLY A 618 8.85 -3.23 34.49
CA GLY A 618 10.15 -3.29 33.84
C GLY A 618 10.31 -4.42 32.82
N LEU A 619 11.53 -4.56 32.31
CA LEU A 619 11.94 -5.67 31.43
C LEU A 619 12.61 -6.78 32.21
N TYR A 620 12.31 -7.99 31.76
CA TYR A 620 12.94 -9.19 32.26
C TYR A 620 13.30 -10.11 31.10
N TYR A 621 14.29 -10.97 31.34
CA TYR A 621 14.51 -12.13 30.50
C TYR A 621 14.62 -13.42 31.31
N SER A 622 14.26 -14.52 30.65
CA SER A 622 14.42 -15.88 31.13
C SER A 622 15.10 -16.72 30.03
N ILE A 623 15.67 -17.88 30.38
CA ILE A 623 16.35 -18.78 29.43
C ILE A 623 15.76 -20.17 29.51
N ILE A 624 15.35 -20.71 28.37
CA ILE A 624 14.90 -22.09 28.17
C ILE A 624 16.10 -22.92 27.67
N ASP A 625 16.29 -24.13 28.22
CA ASP A 625 17.13 -25.17 27.60
C ASP A 625 16.23 -26.29 27.06
N LYS A 626 16.17 -26.41 25.72
CA LYS A 626 15.28 -27.38 25.04
C LYS A 626 15.67 -28.83 25.27
N THR A 627 16.89 -29.11 25.74
CA THR A 627 17.38 -30.49 25.90
C THR A 627 16.93 -31.13 27.20
N LEU A 628 16.35 -30.33 28.11
CA LEU A 628 15.82 -30.77 29.39
C LEU A 628 14.38 -31.29 29.24
N ASP A 629 13.88 -31.90 30.31
CA ASP A 629 12.56 -32.55 30.38
C ASP A 629 12.22 -33.45 29.18
N ASP A 630 13.12 -34.39 28.87
CA ASP A 630 13.01 -35.31 27.73
C ASP A 630 12.80 -34.64 26.35
N GLY A 631 13.22 -33.37 26.21
CA GLY A 631 13.11 -32.58 24.98
C GLY A 631 11.96 -31.57 24.98
N PHE A 632 11.16 -31.51 26.05
CA PHE A 632 10.07 -30.54 26.21
C PHE A 632 10.53 -29.18 26.76
N GLY A 633 11.79 -29.10 27.24
CA GLY A 633 12.40 -27.87 27.73
C GLY A 633 12.16 -27.58 29.21
N ASP A 634 13.03 -26.75 29.79
CA ASP A 634 12.97 -26.28 31.20
C ASP A 634 13.54 -24.84 31.25
N VAL A 635 12.95 -23.98 32.08
CA VAL A 635 13.45 -22.62 32.32
C VAL A 635 14.62 -22.67 33.31
N THR A 636 15.84 -22.55 32.79
CA THR A 636 17.07 -22.65 33.60
C THR A 636 17.43 -21.35 34.32
N THR A 637 17.04 -20.21 33.74
CA THR A 637 17.22 -18.87 34.28
C THR A 637 15.91 -18.12 34.19
N LYS A 638 15.45 -17.50 35.28
CA LYS A 638 14.12 -16.85 35.35
C LYS A 638 14.21 -15.40 35.81
N ASN A 639 13.38 -14.53 35.23
CA ASN A 639 13.10 -13.16 35.67
C ASN A 639 14.36 -12.31 35.93
N GLN A 640 15.34 -12.37 35.03
CA GLN A 640 16.53 -11.52 35.10
C GLN A 640 16.17 -10.09 34.69
N PHE A 641 16.30 -9.16 35.62
CA PHE A 641 15.88 -7.78 35.45
C PHE A 641 16.87 -6.96 34.61
N LEU A 642 16.37 -6.19 33.63
CA LEU A 642 17.19 -5.31 32.79
C LEU A 642 16.95 -3.81 33.06
N GLY A 643 15.74 -3.40 33.46
CA GLY A 643 15.45 -2.00 33.74
C GLY A 643 13.98 -1.72 34.06
N GLU A 644 13.73 -0.57 34.70
CA GLU A 644 12.37 -0.06 34.96
C GLU A 644 11.97 0.86 33.80
N PHE A 645 10.84 0.59 33.16
CA PHE A 645 10.25 1.44 32.15
C PHE A 645 8.77 1.06 31.95
N ALA A 646 8.00 1.95 31.31
CA ALA A 646 6.56 1.79 31.13
C ALA A 646 6.24 1.55 29.66
N GLN A 647 6.58 0.38 29.12
CA GLN A 647 6.29 0.04 27.74
C GLN A 647 6.02 -1.45 27.57
N GLU A 648 5.01 -1.77 26.76
CA GLU A 648 4.72 -3.15 26.39
C GLU A 648 5.46 -3.56 25.13
N ALA A 649 5.69 -2.65 24.20
CA ALA A 649 6.41 -2.95 22.96
C ALA A 649 7.89 -3.28 23.18
N ILE A 650 8.26 -4.51 22.85
CA ILE A 650 9.64 -4.95 22.70
C ILE A 650 9.85 -5.51 21.30
N THR A 651 11.04 -5.33 20.74
CA THR A 651 11.40 -5.94 19.46
C THR A 651 12.85 -6.42 19.49
N CYS A 652 13.21 -7.27 18.53
CA CYS A 652 14.59 -7.68 18.31
C CYS A 652 15.01 -7.35 16.89
N VAL A 653 16.24 -6.86 16.74
CA VAL A 653 16.84 -6.54 15.45
C VAL A 653 18.18 -7.23 15.34
N ARG A 654 18.42 -7.89 14.21
CA ARG A 654 19.68 -8.57 13.92
C ARG A 654 20.88 -7.63 14.07
N HIS A 655 21.96 -8.11 14.66
CA HIS A 655 23.23 -7.38 14.70
C HIS A 655 23.99 -7.57 13.37
N CYS A 656 24.83 -6.60 13.00
CA CYS A 656 25.59 -6.60 11.75
C CYS A 656 26.51 -7.83 11.53
N ASN A 657 26.81 -8.63 12.57
CA ASN A 657 27.60 -9.88 12.45
C ASN A 657 26.75 -11.12 12.17
N LEU A 658 25.44 -10.96 11.98
CA LEU A 658 24.48 -12.00 11.60
C LEU A 658 24.27 -13.14 12.60
N THR A 659 24.91 -13.07 13.77
CA THR A 659 24.82 -14.09 14.83
C THR A 659 24.18 -13.52 16.09
N ASP A 660 24.57 -12.30 16.46
CA ASP A 660 24.05 -11.60 17.62
C ASP A 660 22.80 -10.78 17.24
N PHE A 661 22.10 -10.24 18.24
CA PHE A 661 20.97 -9.34 18.00
C PHE A 661 20.85 -8.27 19.09
N TRP A 662 20.09 -7.23 18.77
CA TRP A 662 19.71 -6.14 19.66
C TRP A 662 18.29 -6.36 20.17
N LEU A 663 18.09 -6.36 21.48
CA LEU A 663 16.78 -6.20 22.10
C LEU A 663 16.49 -4.71 22.25
N VAL A 664 15.39 -4.23 21.67
CA VAL A 664 15.05 -2.80 21.62
C VAL A 664 13.68 -2.55 22.24
N THR A 665 13.56 -1.46 23.00
CA THR A 665 12.30 -0.98 23.59
C THR A 665 12.33 0.54 23.79
N TYR A 666 11.16 1.11 24.12
CA TYR A 666 11.01 2.53 24.43
C TYR A 666 10.78 2.74 25.93
N ASP A 667 11.61 3.55 26.56
CA ASP A 667 11.45 3.96 27.95
C ASP A 667 10.51 5.18 28.02
N GLN A 668 9.20 4.94 28.15
CA GLN A 668 8.20 6.02 28.29
C GLN A 668 8.41 6.90 29.54
N ILE A 669 9.12 6.41 30.57
CA ILE A 669 9.28 7.16 31.83
C ILE A 669 10.25 8.32 31.62
N GLU A 670 11.35 8.07 30.89
CA GLU A 670 12.38 9.06 30.60
C GLU A 670 12.34 9.59 29.15
N GLY A 671 11.53 9.01 28.26
CA GLY A 671 11.31 9.49 26.89
C GLY A 671 12.49 9.20 25.95
N ARG A 672 12.91 7.94 25.85
CA ARG A 672 14.11 7.53 25.09
C ARG A 672 14.08 6.05 24.69
N TYR A 673 14.87 5.64 23.70
CA TYR A 673 14.99 4.25 23.30
C TYR A 673 16.21 3.57 23.92
N LEU A 674 16.07 2.28 24.21
CA LEU A 674 17.11 1.44 24.82
C LEU A 674 17.36 0.20 23.96
N SER A 675 18.62 -0.06 23.62
CA SER A 675 19.04 -1.22 22.83
C SER A 675 20.10 -2.03 23.58
N TRP A 676 19.82 -3.29 23.90
CA TRP A 676 20.77 -4.23 24.53
C TRP A 676 21.32 -5.21 23.52
N LEU A 677 22.64 -5.30 23.42
CA LEU A 677 23.28 -6.36 22.63
C LEU A 677 23.15 -7.70 23.36
N VAL A 678 22.67 -8.71 22.65
CA VAL A 678 22.58 -10.10 23.11
C VAL A 678 23.56 -10.95 22.32
N THR A 679 24.44 -11.65 23.03
CA THR A 679 25.51 -12.48 22.44
C THR A 679 25.51 -13.88 23.04
N GLU A 680 26.42 -14.75 22.60
CA GLU A 680 26.65 -16.07 23.23
C GLU A 680 26.98 -16.00 24.73
N ASN A 681 27.42 -14.82 25.21
CA ASN A 681 27.74 -14.59 26.63
C ASN A 681 26.52 -14.08 27.43
N GLY A 682 25.35 -13.93 26.80
CA GLY A 682 24.12 -13.39 27.37
C GLY A 682 23.84 -11.94 26.98
N VAL A 683 22.88 -11.33 27.69
CA VAL A 683 22.45 -9.94 27.50
C VAL A 683 23.47 -8.96 28.11
N ALA A 684 23.82 -7.90 27.36
CA ALA A 684 24.69 -6.84 27.84
C ALA A 684 24.15 -6.17 29.12
N LEU A 685 25.06 -5.69 29.99
CA LEU A 685 24.67 -5.07 31.26
C LEU A 685 24.10 -3.65 31.10
N ASP A 686 24.64 -2.88 30.17
CA ASP A 686 24.25 -1.49 29.91
C ASP A 686 23.68 -1.39 28.48
N PRO A 687 22.51 -0.74 28.27
CA PRO A 687 21.98 -0.50 26.94
C PRO A 687 22.69 0.67 26.24
N ILE A 688 22.59 0.68 24.92
CA ILE A 688 22.78 1.86 24.09
C ILE A 688 21.51 2.71 24.18
N VAL A 689 21.67 4.00 24.43
CA VAL A 689 20.56 4.93 24.68
C VAL A 689 20.46 5.91 23.51
N SER A 690 19.28 5.98 22.89
CA SER A 690 18.96 6.97 21.86
C SER A 690 17.94 7.96 22.42
N GLU A 691 18.34 9.22 22.59
CA GLU A 691 17.55 10.29 23.21
C GLU A 691 16.51 10.86 22.22
N ILE A 692 15.55 10.03 21.83
CA ILE A 692 14.44 10.36 20.93
C ILE A 692 13.14 10.25 21.75
N GLU A 693 12.45 11.37 21.90
CA GLU A 693 11.20 11.47 22.65
C GLU A 693 10.00 11.28 21.73
N GLN A 694 9.00 10.52 22.18
CA GLN A 694 7.80 10.23 21.44
C GLN A 694 6.59 10.04 22.35
N ASP A 695 5.42 10.49 21.89
CA ASP A 695 4.14 10.20 22.53
C ASP A 695 3.46 9.06 21.76
N VAL A 696 3.40 7.88 22.38
CA VAL A 696 2.91 6.66 21.74
C VAL A 696 2.25 5.79 22.80
N PHE A 697 1.11 5.21 22.45
CA PHE A 697 0.37 4.35 23.36
C PHE A 697 1.17 3.08 23.65
N HIS A 698 1.15 2.61 24.91
CA HIS A 698 2.04 1.53 25.34
C HIS A 698 1.79 0.18 24.64
N ALA A 699 0.61 -0.01 24.04
CA ALA A 699 0.21 -1.26 23.41
C ALA A 699 0.51 -1.30 21.90
N LEU A 700 1.04 -0.22 21.31
CA LEU A 700 1.35 -0.17 19.88
C LEU A 700 2.76 -0.73 19.59
N PRO A 701 2.97 -1.41 18.44
CA PRO A 701 4.20 -2.15 18.18
C PRO A 701 5.41 -1.26 17.91
N LEU A 702 6.59 -1.72 18.30
CA LEU A 702 7.86 -1.18 17.81
C LEU A 702 8.31 -2.06 16.64
N THR A 703 8.11 -1.59 15.42
CA THR A 703 8.17 -2.44 14.22
C THR A 703 9.45 -2.19 13.44
N PRO A 704 10.39 -3.15 13.34
CA PRO A 704 11.54 -3.05 12.46
C PRO A 704 11.22 -3.44 11.01
N SER A 705 11.96 -2.88 10.05
CA SER A 705 11.99 -3.37 8.68
C SER A 705 12.54 -4.80 8.64
N ALA A 706 12.24 -5.56 7.58
CA ALA A 706 12.78 -6.92 7.43
C ALA A 706 14.33 -6.96 7.36
N LYS A 707 14.94 -5.91 6.81
CA LYS A 707 16.40 -5.71 6.78
C LYS A 707 16.97 -5.32 8.15
N GLY A 708 16.15 -4.71 9.01
CA GLY A 708 16.52 -4.26 10.35
C GLY A 708 17.25 -2.91 10.37
N ASP A 709 17.28 -2.19 9.25
CA ASP A 709 17.91 -0.88 9.11
C ASP A 709 16.97 0.29 9.40
N GLN A 710 15.66 0.03 9.48
CA GLN A 710 14.65 1.02 9.83
C GLN A 710 13.72 0.49 10.91
N MET A 711 13.14 1.40 11.70
CA MET A 711 12.08 1.11 12.66
C MET A 711 10.99 2.17 12.60
N MET A 712 9.74 1.72 12.63
CA MET A 712 8.57 2.57 12.79
C MET A 712 8.03 2.43 14.22
N HIS A 713 7.74 3.58 14.83
CA HIS A 713 7.04 3.65 16.09
C HIS A 713 6.28 4.97 16.13
N GLY A 714 4.98 4.94 16.41
CA GLY A 714 4.14 6.13 16.44
C GLY A 714 4.26 6.91 15.13
N ASN A 715 4.67 8.16 15.23
CA ASN A 715 4.81 9.09 14.11
C ASN A 715 6.25 9.14 13.52
N LEU A 716 7.17 8.31 14.00
CA LEU A 716 8.58 8.40 13.62
C LEU A 716 9.04 7.15 12.85
N LEU A 717 9.55 7.38 11.65
CA LEU A 717 10.43 6.44 10.96
C LEU A 717 11.88 6.76 11.35
N MET A 718 12.58 5.76 11.86
CA MET A 718 13.92 5.89 12.40
C MET A 718 14.88 4.94 11.69
N ALA A 719 16.07 5.42 11.36
CA ALA A 719 17.20 4.58 10.98
C ALA A 719 17.73 3.84 12.21
N PHE A 720 18.05 2.56 12.06
CA PHE A 720 18.73 1.74 13.05
C PHE A 720 20.10 1.29 12.56
N ASP A 721 21.14 1.66 13.31
CA ASP A 721 22.50 1.20 13.05
C ASP A 721 22.73 -0.15 13.74
N ALA A 722 22.65 -1.26 12.99
CA ALA A 722 22.84 -2.61 13.52
C ALA A 722 24.25 -2.89 14.08
N SER A 723 25.24 -2.02 13.83
CA SER A 723 26.58 -2.15 14.42
C SER A 723 26.69 -1.52 15.81
N SER A 724 25.97 -0.41 16.03
CA SER A 724 26.05 0.37 17.27
C SER A 724 24.81 0.26 18.15
N GLY A 725 23.68 -0.20 17.62
CA GLY A 725 22.38 -0.25 18.29
C GLY A 725 21.70 1.11 18.44
N ALA A 726 22.21 2.15 17.79
CA ALA A 726 21.68 3.51 17.87
C ALA A 726 20.52 3.75 16.89
N LEU A 727 19.55 4.55 17.32
CA LEU A 727 18.43 5.03 16.51
C LEU A 727 18.62 6.51 16.15
N THR A 728 18.24 6.89 14.93
CA THR A 728 18.18 8.30 14.47
C THR A 728 16.87 8.52 13.72
N VAL A 729 16.18 9.63 13.97
CA VAL A 729 14.94 9.98 13.23
C VAL A 729 15.28 10.31 11.79
N GLU A 730 14.67 9.61 10.83
CA GLU A 730 14.74 9.91 9.39
C GLU A 730 13.56 10.77 8.97
N VAL A 731 12.35 10.38 9.38
CA VAL A 731 11.10 11.04 9.00
C VAL A 731 10.19 11.15 10.22
N ASP A 732 9.58 12.33 10.35
CA ASP A 732 8.46 12.61 11.24
C ASP A 732 7.24 12.87 10.34
N PHE A 733 6.23 12.00 10.38
CA PHE A 733 5.05 12.14 9.51
C PHE A 733 4.10 13.27 9.92
N GLY A 734 4.32 13.89 11.09
CA GLY A 734 3.45 14.93 11.65
C GLY A 734 2.02 14.46 11.98
N LEU A 735 1.79 13.15 12.13
CA LEU A 735 0.48 12.56 12.37
C LEU A 735 0.20 12.38 13.88
N THR A 736 -1.04 12.66 14.29
CA THR A 736 -1.48 12.53 15.70
C THR A 736 -2.40 11.34 15.94
N ASP A 737 -3.02 10.80 14.89
CA ASP A 737 -4.14 9.85 14.99
C ASP A 737 -3.76 8.47 14.42
N LEU A 738 -2.48 8.10 14.52
CA LEU A 738 -1.98 6.79 14.08
C LEU A 738 -2.38 5.70 15.07
N VAL A 739 -2.99 4.65 14.54
CA VAL A 739 -3.49 3.49 15.28
C VAL A 739 -2.77 2.19 14.92
N GLY A 740 -1.89 2.22 13.92
CA GLY A 740 -1.06 1.08 13.52
C GLY A 740 -0.11 1.41 12.37
N TRP A 741 0.89 0.55 12.18
CA TRP A 741 1.85 0.64 11.07
C TRP A 741 2.51 -0.72 10.81
N GLU A 742 2.89 -0.96 9.55
CA GLU A 742 3.62 -2.17 9.18
C GLU A 742 4.45 -1.95 7.91
N PHE A 743 5.63 -2.59 7.83
CA PHE A 743 6.43 -2.64 6.62
C PHE A 743 6.02 -3.82 5.73
N SER A 744 6.03 -3.58 4.42
CA SER A 744 6.11 -4.64 3.42
C SER A 744 7.33 -5.55 3.65
N GLY A 745 7.29 -6.78 3.16
CA GLY A 745 8.39 -7.75 3.32
C GLY A 745 9.71 -7.27 2.71
N SER A 746 9.64 -6.52 1.61
CA SER A 746 10.79 -5.88 0.97
C SER A 746 11.36 -4.68 1.73
N GLY A 747 10.58 -4.09 2.65
CA GLY A 747 10.91 -2.83 3.31
C GLY A 747 10.75 -1.60 2.41
N ARG A 748 10.32 -1.74 1.15
CA ARG A 748 10.08 -0.61 0.24
C ARG A 748 8.84 0.18 0.65
N TYR A 749 7.74 -0.51 0.91
CA TYR A 749 6.48 0.12 1.28
C TYR A 749 6.26 0.10 2.79
N LEU A 750 5.77 1.21 3.32
CA LEU A 750 5.26 1.38 4.69
C LEU A 750 3.75 1.60 4.64
N TYR A 751 3.01 0.87 5.46
CA TYR A 751 1.57 1.02 5.63
C TYR A 751 1.30 1.76 6.92
N LEU A 752 0.53 2.84 6.84
CA LEU A 752 0.08 3.64 7.98
C LEU A 752 -1.42 3.52 8.14
N PHE A 753 -1.86 3.29 9.38
CA PHE A 753 -3.26 3.15 9.76
C PHE A 753 -3.61 4.35 10.63
N TYR A 754 -4.52 5.21 10.16
CA TYR A 754 -4.93 6.40 10.91
C TYR A 754 -6.44 6.57 10.93
N GLY A 755 -6.92 7.13 12.05
CA GLY A 755 -8.33 7.39 12.32
C GLY A 755 -8.90 6.53 13.46
N GLU A 756 -9.70 7.15 14.32
CA GLU A 756 -10.16 6.61 15.61
C GLU A 756 -11.46 5.79 15.51
N PHE A 757 -12.37 6.20 14.61
CA PHE A 757 -13.68 5.57 14.40
C PHE A 757 -13.89 5.02 12.99
N SER A 758 -12.89 5.23 12.13
CA SER A 758 -12.79 4.77 10.76
C SER A 758 -11.30 4.78 10.43
N THR A 759 -10.74 3.64 10.06
CA THR A 759 -9.31 3.55 9.77
C THR A 759 -9.08 3.65 8.27
N THR A 760 -8.31 4.66 7.87
CA THR A 760 -7.72 4.72 6.53
C THR A 760 -6.35 4.06 6.58
N ILE A 761 -6.13 3.14 5.65
CA ILE A 761 -4.87 2.43 5.43
C ILE A 761 -4.21 3.07 4.22
N THR A 762 -3.01 3.59 4.40
CA THR A 762 -2.28 4.27 3.33
C THR A 762 -0.91 3.65 3.15
N GLN A 763 -0.56 3.35 1.89
CA GLN A 763 0.74 2.87 1.48
C GLN A 763 1.65 4.05 1.10
N ILE A 764 2.91 4.00 1.55
CA ILE A 764 3.96 4.98 1.26
C ILE A 764 5.17 4.26 0.66
N ASP A 765 5.69 4.74 -0.46
CA ASP A 765 6.93 4.25 -1.07
C ASP A 765 8.14 4.94 -0.43
N LEU A 766 8.90 4.20 0.38
CA LEU A 766 10.06 4.71 1.11
C LEU A 766 11.26 5.01 0.21
N TRP A 767 11.29 4.53 -1.05
CA TRP A 767 12.36 4.89 -1.98
C TRP A 767 12.20 6.26 -2.62
N THR A 768 10.98 6.80 -2.62
CA THR A 768 10.68 8.13 -3.18
C THR A 768 10.19 9.12 -2.12
N ILE A 769 10.30 8.77 -0.83
CA ILE A 769 9.81 9.60 0.26
C ILE A 769 10.63 10.88 0.39
N GLU A 770 9.93 12.01 0.51
CA GLU A 770 10.53 13.31 0.80
C GLU A 770 10.30 13.65 2.27
N PRO A 771 11.35 13.68 3.14
CA PRO A 771 11.17 13.86 4.58
C PRO A 771 10.45 15.15 5.00
N THR A 772 10.42 16.18 4.15
CA THR A 772 9.70 17.43 4.42
C THR A 772 8.20 17.36 4.09
N GLU A 773 7.79 16.42 3.23
CA GLU A 773 6.40 16.19 2.85
C GLU A 773 6.15 14.66 2.72
N PRO A 774 6.27 13.91 3.82
CA PRO A 774 6.39 12.45 3.76
C PRO A 774 5.09 11.72 3.36
N MET A 775 3.96 12.42 3.38
CA MET A 775 2.67 11.91 2.89
C MET A 775 2.42 12.25 1.41
N ALA A 776 3.35 12.96 0.74
CA ALA A 776 3.22 13.26 -0.68
C ALA A 776 3.35 11.98 -1.50
N GLY A 777 2.32 11.67 -2.30
CA GLY A 777 2.27 10.44 -3.10
C GLY A 777 1.79 9.20 -2.35
N ALA A 778 1.37 9.34 -1.09
CA ALA A 778 0.77 8.25 -0.33
C ALA A 778 -0.59 7.85 -0.93
N ILE A 779 -0.87 6.55 -1.03
CA ILE A 779 -2.06 6.00 -1.72
C ILE A 779 -2.92 5.20 -0.74
N ALA A 780 -4.22 5.49 -0.69
CA ALA A 780 -5.18 4.73 0.13
C ALA A 780 -5.34 3.30 -0.41
N VAL A 781 -5.36 2.33 0.50
CA VAL A 781 -5.43 0.88 0.21
C VAL A 781 -6.84 0.34 0.46
N ASN A 782 -7.61 0.95 1.35
CA ASN A 782 -9.01 0.60 1.61
C ASN A 782 -9.96 1.73 1.23
N GLU A 783 -11.19 1.35 0.91
CA GLU A 783 -12.27 2.31 0.72
C GLU A 783 -12.64 3.00 2.04
N PRO A 784 -13.09 4.27 2.00
CA PRO A 784 -13.63 4.94 3.18
C PRO A 784 -14.79 4.14 3.76
N GLY A 785 -14.70 3.74 5.02
CA GLY A 785 -15.73 2.94 5.70
C GLY A 785 -15.76 3.21 7.19
N THR A 786 -16.74 2.65 7.90
CA THR A 786 -16.89 2.80 9.37
C THR A 786 -16.11 1.75 10.15
N THR A 787 -15.25 0.99 9.48
CA THR A 787 -14.48 -0.10 10.06
C THR A 787 -13.19 0.43 10.67
N VAL A 788 -12.85 -0.06 11.86
CA VAL A 788 -11.63 0.30 12.56
C VAL A 788 -10.66 -0.87 12.44
N TYR A 789 -9.41 -0.59 12.09
CA TYR A 789 -8.37 -1.58 11.85
C TYR A 789 -7.20 -1.35 12.81
N PHE A 790 -6.84 -2.36 13.59
CA PHE A 790 -5.74 -2.28 14.56
C PHE A 790 -4.70 -3.38 14.34
N TYR A 791 -3.55 -3.16 14.99
CA TYR A 791 -2.50 -4.16 15.16
C TYR A 791 -2.11 -4.84 13.85
N PRO A 792 -1.74 -4.09 12.80
CA PRO A 792 -1.24 -4.71 11.58
C PRO A 792 0.04 -5.49 11.89
N GLN A 793 0.14 -6.70 11.36
CA GLN A 793 1.33 -7.53 11.53
C GLN A 793 1.64 -8.33 10.27
N ARG A 794 2.89 -8.26 9.82
CA ARG A 794 3.40 -9.08 8.72
C ARG A 794 3.53 -10.54 9.13
N ALA A 795 3.01 -11.44 8.30
CA ALA A 795 2.96 -12.88 8.53
C ALA A 795 3.99 -13.67 7.70
N PRO A 796 4.19 -14.97 8.03
CA PRO A 796 5.15 -15.84 7.32
C PRO A 796 4.87 -16.05 5.84
N ASP A 797 3.61 -15.92 5.43
CA ASP A 797 3.16 -15.95 4.03
C ASP A 797 3.45 -14.64 3.29
N GLY A 798 4.08 -13.66 3.93
CA GLY A 798 4.42 -12.35 3.35
C GLY A 798 3.28 -11.33 3.35
N ASN A 799 2.06 -11.70 3.76
CA ASN A 799 0.91 -10.78 3.83
C ASN A 799 0.91 -10.01 5.16
N ILE A 800 0.14 -8.92 5.22
CA ILE A 800 -0.09 -8.17 6.47
C ILE A 800 -1.49 -8.51 6.97
N TYR A 801 -1.60 -9.08 8.16
CA TYR A 801 -2.88 -9.39 8.81
C TYR A 801 -3.22 -8.30 9.80
N ILE A 802 -4.51 -8.00 9.91
CA ILE A 802 -5.01 -6.81 10.58
C ILE A 802 -6.25 -7.22 11.38
N GLU A 803 -6.34 -6.82 12.63
CA GLU A 803 -7.55 -7.02 13.41
C GLU A 803 -8.60 -6.00 12.96
N ASN A 804 -9.76 -6.48 12.52
CA ASN A 804 -10.95 -5.64 12.39
C ASN A 804 -11.48 -5.43 13.81
N ALA A 805 -11.26 -4.22 14.32
CA ALA A 805 -11.84 -3.82 15.57
C ALA A 805 -13.35 -3.91 15.42
N PHE A 806 -13.93 -4.65 16.34
CA PHE A 806 -15.35 -4.73 16.61
C PHE A 806 -16.15 -5.90 16.02
N SER A 807 -15.70 -6.51 14.94
CA SER A 807 -16.38 -7.69 14.36
C SER A 807 -15.73 -9.03 14.73
N GLY A 808 -14.46 -9.00 15.16
CA GLY A 808 -13.66 -10.22 15.33
C GLY A 808 -13.21 -10.84 14.01
N ASP A 809 -13.36 -10.10 12.91
CA ASP A 809 -12.78 -10.46 11.62
C ASP A 809 -11.28 -10.15 11.61
N ILE A 810 -10.54 -10.96 10.86
CA ILE A 810 -9.21 -10.63 10.41
C ILE A 810 -9.32 -10.11 8.99
N ALA A 811 -8.80 -8.91 8.76
CA ALA A 811 -8.51 -8.39 7.43
C ALA A 811 -7.07 -8.73 7.04
N ARG A 812 -6.76 -8.69 5.75
CA ARG A 812 -5.37 -8.78 5.30
C ARG A 812 -5.08 -7.94 4.06
N ILE A 813 -3.84 -7.49 3.96
CA ILE A 813 -3.26 -6.93 2.73
C ILE A 813 -2.46 -8.05 2.08
N VAL A 814 -2.93 -8.49 0.91
CA VAL A 814 -2.30 -9.51 0.09
C VAL A 814 -1.26 -8.88 -0.82
N ALA A 815 -0.07 -9.48 -0.86
CA ALA A 815 1.08 -9.00 -1.64
C ALA A 815 1.49 -7.55 -1.33
N PRO A 816 1.85 -7.26 -0.07
CA PRO A 816 2.23 -5.92 0.36
C PRO A 816 3.53 -5.38 -0.28
N ASN A 817 4.24 -6.20 -1.06
CA ASN A 817 5.40 -5.77 -1.84
C ASN A 817 5.02 -5.08 -3.17
N LEU A 818 3.74 -5.09 -3.56
CA LEU A 818 3.25 -4.44 -4.78
C LEU A 818 2.70 -3.04 -4.48
N ALA A 819 2.62 -2.19 -5.51
CA ALA A 819 1.98 -0.88 -5.38
C ALA A 819 0.47 -1.00 -5.08
N ALA A 820 -0.12 0.04 -4.48
CA ALA A 820 -1.49 0.05 -3.99
C ALA A 820 -2.56 -0.34 -5.03
N ASP A 821 -2.32 -0.10 -6.33
CA ASP A 821 -3.20 -0.45 -7.44
C ASP A 821 -3.07 -1.91 -7.92
N GLN A 822 -2.09 -2.65 -7.38
CA GLN A 822 -1.75 -4.02 -7.77
C GLN A 822 -1.91 -5.05 -6.64
N LEU A 823 -1.83 -4.60 -5.38
CA LEU A 823 -2.11 -5.41 -4.20
C LEU A 823 -3.63 -5.62 -4.04
N ALA A 824 -4.02 -6.50 -3.12
CA ALA A 824 -5.42 -6.67 -2.74
C ALA A 824 -5.61 -6.44 -1.24
N PHE A 825 -6.61 -5.65 -0.88
CA PHE A 825 -7.10 -5.54 0.49
C PHE A 825 -8.34 -6.41 0.68
N GLU A 826 -8.24 -7.40 1.57
CA GLU A 826 -9.33 -8.30 1.90
C GLU A 826 -9.86 -7.91 3.29
N PRO A 827 -10.98 -7.17 3.39
CA PRO A 827 -11.50 -6.67 4.68
C PRO A 827 -12.08 -7.78 5.57
N ASN A 828 -12.41 -8.94 4.99
CA ASN A 828 -13.00 -10.10 5.67
C ASN A 828 -12.28 -11.37 5.19
N PHE A 829 -11.08 -11.63 5.71
CA PHE A 829 -10.33 -12.86 5.39
C PHE A 829 -10.88 -14.06 6.18
N GLU A 830 -10.95 -13.94 7.51
CA GLU A 830 -11.47 -14.97 8.40
C GLU A 830 -12.25 -14.35 9.55
N ASN A 831 -13.34 -15.00 9.96
CA ASN A 831 -14.21 -14.52 11.03
C ASN A 831 -14.13 -15.47 12.23
N PHE A 832 -13.61 -14.98 13.36
CA PHE A 832 -13.54 -15.76 14.59
C PHE A 832 -14.74 -15.57 15.52
N GLN A 833 -15.68 -14.69 15.16
CA GLN A 833 -16.87 -14.31 15.94
C GLN A 833 -16.53 -13.89 17.38
N THR A 834 -15.31 -13.40 17.61
CA THR A 834 -14.80 -12.97 18.91
C THR A 834 -13.75 -11.89 18.70
N LEU A 835 -13.69 -10.92 19.61
CA LEU A 835 -12.52 -10.06 19.76
C LEU A 835 -11.32 -10.91 20.13
N ILE A 836 -10.22 -10.72 19.41
CA ILE A 836 -8.96 -11.44 19.65
C ILE A 836 -8.02 -10.63 20.56
N ASN A 837 -8.29 -9.33 20.74
CA ASN A 837 -7.60 -8.45 21.67
C ASN A 837 -6.08 -8.45 21.39
N SER A 838 -5.74 -8.15 20.12
CA SER A 838 -4.42 -8.08 19.48
C SER A 838 -3.71 -9.38 19.09
N PHE A 839 -2.83 -9.24 18.10
CA PHE A 839 -1.81 -10.24 17.81
C PHE A 839 -0.68 -10.21 18.86
N GLY A 840 -0.14 -11.39 19.14
CA GLY A 840 1.12 -11.50 19.88
C GLY A 840 2.33 -11.05 19.07
N ASN A 841 3.47 -10.91 19.73
CA ASN A 841 4.75 -10.61 19.10
C ASN A 841 5.35 -11.88 18.46
N TYR A 842 5.13 -12.06 17.15
CA TYR A 842 5.62 -13.19 16.35
C TYR A 842 6.78 -12.80 15.41
N PHE A 843 7.41 -11.64 15.64
CA PHE A 843 8.43 -11.05 14.76
C PHE A 843 9.83 -11.69 14.86
N HIS A 844 10.01 -12.75 15.65
CA HIS A 844 11.31 -13.41 15.87
C HIS A 844 11.95 -14.00 14.60
N ARG A 845 11.19 -14.15 13.51
CA ARG A 845 11.68 -14.64 12.21
C ARG A 845 12.87 -13.84 11.66
N TYR A 846 12.91 -12.52 11.86
CA TYR A 846 13.92 -11.64 11.25
C TYR A 846 15.18 -11.42 12.11
N VAL A 847 15.29 -12.11 13.25
CA VAL A 847 16.42 -11.97 14.18
C VAL A 847 17.61 -12.83 13.76
N ASN A 848 17.34 -13.99 13.13
CA ASN A 848 18.39 -14.88 12.64
C ASN A 848 18.83 -14.43 11.23
N GLY A 849 20.14 -14.45 11.01
CA GLY A 849 20.71 -13.89 9.79
C GLY A 849 20.60 -14.78 8.57
N GLU A 850 19.57 -14.57 7.76
CA GLU A 850 19.23 -15.47 6.64
C GLU A 850 19.74 -14.98 5.28
N SER A 851 19.85 -13.67 5.06
CA SER A 851 20.31 -13.09 3.79
C SER A 851 21.42 -12.05 3.98
N LEU A 852 22.16 -11.79 2.89
CA LEU A 852 22.98 -10.59 2.72
C LEU A 852 22.14 -9.55 1.97
N PHE A 853 22.22 -8.29 2.39
CA PHE A 853 21.57 -7.19 1.65
C PHE A 853 22.66 -6.40 0.95
N VAL A 854 22.67 -6.37 -0.38
CA VAL A 854 23.60 -5.53 -1.15
C VAL A 854 23.11 -4.08 -1.09
N GLU A 855 24.01 -3.15 -0.86
CA GLU A 855 23.76 -1.70 -0.77
C GLU A 855 24.52 -0.97 -1.88
N GLY A 856 23.83 -0.03 -2.53
CA GLY A 856 24.32 0.79 -3.63
C GLY A 856 23.17 1.25 -4.53
N ASP A 857 23.49 2.02 -5.57
CA ASP A 857 22.48 2.55 -6.49
C ASP A 857 22.00 1.49 -7.47
N ALA A 858 20.67 1.28 -7.55
CA ALA A 858 20.06 0.34 -8.47
C ALA A 858 19.93 0.88 -9.91
N VAL A 859 20.12 2.19 -10.11
CA VAL A 859 20.12 2.83 -11.43
C VAL A 859 21.34 3.75 -11.53
N VAL A 860 22.20 3.50 -12.51
CA VAL A 860 23.47 4.22 -12.70
C VAL A 860 23.67 4.61 -14.15
N CYS A 861 24.64 5.49 -14.44
CA CYS A 861 24.98 5.87 -15.80
C CYS A 861 26.27 5.20 -16.28
N ALA A 862 26.30 4.81 -17.55
CA ALA A 862 27.51 4.26 -18.15
C ALA A 862 28.66 5.30 -18.12
N GLY A 863 29.89 4.84 -17.95
CA GLY A 863 31.11 5.66 -17.90
C GLY A 863 31.64 5.96 -16.49
N TYR A 864 30.84 5.73 -15.45
CA TYR A 864 31.17 6.13 -14.08
C TYR A 864 31.20 4.93 -13.12
N PRO A 865 32.26 4.74 -12.32
CA PRO A 865 32.30 3.67 -11.32
C PRO A 865 31.45 4.01 -10.10
N MET A 866 30.75 3.00 -9.55
CA MET A 866 29.97 3.14 -8.32
C MET A 866 30.42 2.15 -7.26
N THR A 867 30.28 2.52 -5.98
CA THR A 867 30.68 1.68 -4.84
C THR A 867 29.48 0.92 -4.30
N TYR A 868 29.66 -0.38 -4.03
CA TYR A 868 28.66 -1.25 -3.42
C TYR A 868 29.22 -1.95 -2.19
N ALA A 869 28.35 -2.25 -1.24
CA ALA A 869 28.66 -2.90 0.03
C ALA A 869 27.59 -3.93 0.39
N VAL A 870 27.81 -4.74 1.41
CA VAL A 870 26.71 -5.44 2.09
C VAL A 870 26.28 -4.69 3.34
N TYR A 871 25.00 -4.74 3.70
CA TYR A 871 24.52 -4.19 4.97
C TYR A 871 25.29 -4.81 6.14
N GLY A 872 25.80 -3.95 7.02
CA GLY A 872 26.69 -4.37 8.12
C GLY A 872 28.11 -4.72 7.68
N ASN A 873 28.56 -4.28 6.51
CA ASN A 873 29.91 -4.51 5.96
C ASN A 873 31.04 -4.33 7.00
N ASP A 874 30.93 -3.34 7.88
CA ASP A 874 31.92 -3.08 8.93
C ASP A 874 32.16 -4.26 9.88
N CYS A 875 31.16 -5.13 10.04
CA CYS A 875 31.21 -6.30 10.90
C CYS A 875 31.54 -7.60 10.13
N LEU A 876 31.45 -7.57 8.81
CA LEU A 876 31.56 -8.73 7.91
C LEU A 876 32.85 -8.72 7.07
N GLN A 877 33.74 -7.76 7.31
CA GLN A 877 34.98 -7.58 6.55
C GLN A 877 35.74 -8.91 6.36
N ASP A 878 36.22 -9.14 5.13
CA ASP A 878 36.94 -10.34 4.69
C ASP A 878 36.13 -11.66 4.69
N GLN A 879 34.83 -11.64 4.99
CA GLN A 879 33.96 -12.85 4.94
C GLN A 879 33.08 -12.92 3.68
N VAL A 880 32.92 -11.80 2.98
CA VAL A 880 32.04 -11.66 1.82
C VAL A 880 32.82 -11.87 0.53
N GLU A 881 32.36 -12.79 -0.31
CA GLU A 881 32.86 -13.02 -1.66
C GLU A 881 31.91 -12.38 -2.68
N TRP A 882 32.45 -11.56 -3.59
CA TRP A 882 31.69 -10.84 -4.60
C TRP A 882 31.79 -11.49 -5.98
N THR A 883 30.71 -11.43 -6.75
CA THR A 883 30.73 -11.65 -8.20
C THR A 883 29.89 -10.59 -8.91
N VAL A 884 30.34 -10.13 -10.07
CA VAL A 884 29.61 -9.14 -10.88
C VAL A 884 29.49 -9.67 -12.30
N SER A 885 28.25 -9.77 -12.80
CA SER A 885 27.93 -10.21 -14.15
C SER A 885 27.57 -8.99 -15.00
N GLY A 886 28.24 -8.83 -16.15
CA GLY A 886 28.03 -7.71 -17.07
C GLY A 886 28.97 -6.51 -16.89
N ALA A 887 29.74 -6.46 -15.80
CA ALA A 887 30.70 -5.40 -15.50
C ALA A 887 31.98 -5.93 -14.84
N GLY A 888 33.04 -5.10 -14.84
CA GLY A 888 34.25 -5.35 -14.06
C GLY A 888 34.16 -4.69 -12.68
N TYR A 889 34.90 -5.19 -11.69
CA TYR A 889 34.95 -4.58 -10.37
C TYR A 889 36.33 -4.69 -9.71
N THR A 890 36.59 -3.83 -8.73
CA THR A 890 37.77 -3.86 -7.86
C THR A 890 37.33 -3.91 -6.40
N GLU A 891 37.85 -4.86 -5.63
CA GLU A 891 37.64 -4.91 -4.17
C GLU A 891 38.46 -3.83 -3.46
N LEU A 892 37.80 -3.12 -2.56
CA LEU A 892 38.37 -2.07 -1.72
C LEU A 892 38.84 -2.65 -0.38
N SER A 893 39.79 -1.98 0.27
CA SER A 893 40.40 -2.48 1.52
C SER A 893 39.46 -2.54 2.72
N ASN A 894 38.25 -2.00 2.59
CA ASN A 894 37.21 -1.99 3.62
C ASN A 894 36.11 -3.07 3.37
N GLY A 895 36.28 -3.97 2.40
CA GLY A 895 35.30 -5.03 2.07
C GLY A 895 34.25 -4.65 1.03
N GLN A 896 34.20 -3.38 0.62
CA GLN A 896 33.33 -2.88 -0.45
C GLN A 896 33.90 -3.21 -1.84
N ILE A 897 33.08 -3.07 -2.88
CA ILE A 897 33.52 -3.16 -4.29
C ILE A 897 33.26 -1.86 -5.04
N SER A 898 34.17 -1.49 -5.94
CA SER A 898 33.96 -0.45 -6.95
C SER A 898 33.67 -1.13 -8.29
N VAL A 899 32.46 -0.97 -8.82
CA VAL A 899 31.99 -1.57 -10.07
C VAL A 899 32.08 -0.56 -11.20
N GLU A 900 32.68 -0.96 -12.32
CA GLU A 900 32.88 -0.14 -13.51
C GLU A 900 31.77 -0.44 -14.54
N PHE A 901 30.99 0.58 -14.95
CA PHE A 901 29.86 0.43 -15.86
C PHE A 901 30.18 0.98 -17.27
N PRO A 902 30.84 0.23 -18.17
CA PRO A 902 31.32 0.78 -19.44
C PRO A 902 30.24 1.05 -20.50
N SER A 903 29.04 0.46 -20.36
CA SER A 903 27.96 0.57 -21.35
C SER A 903 26.60 0.34 -20.71
N SER A 904 25.54 0.89 -21.31
CA SER A 904 24.16 0.69 -20.88
C SER A 904 23.71 -0.76 -20.96
N GLY A 905 22.87 -1.20 -20.02
CA GLY A 905 22.40 -2.58 -19.91
C GLY A 905 22.00 -2.92 -18.47
N ILE A 906 21.89 -4.20 -18.15
CA ILE A 906 21.66 -4.68 -16.79
C ILE A 906 22.95 -5.35 -16.29
N VAL A 907 23.38 -4.98 -15.09
CA VAL A 907 24.51 -5.59 -14.38
C VAL A 907 23.97 -6.24 -13.11
N THR A 908 24.37 -7.48 -12.84
CA THR A 908 23.98 -8.18 -11.60
C THR A 908 25.17 -8.26 -10.67
N ILE A 909 25.02 -7.74 -9.46
CA ILE A 909 26.00 -7.81 -8.38
C ILE A 909 25.53 -8.90 -7.41
N THR A 910 26.42 -9.79 -7.00
CA THR A 910 26.14 -10.88 -6.05
C THR A 910 27.19 -10.88 -4.95
N ALA A 911 26.75 -10.90 -3.69
CA ALA A 911 27.57 -11.11 -2.50
C ALA A 911 27.24 -12.49 -1.90
N THR A 912 28.26 -13.22 -1.44
CA THR A 912 28.09 -14.53 -0.79
C THR A 912 28.95 -14.64 0.48
N MET A 913 28.50 -15.40 1.47
CA MET A 913 29.23 -15.65 2.71
C MET A 913 28.91 -17.04 3.28
N GLU A 914 29.94 -17.73 3.78
CA GLU A 914 29.75 -18.99 4.52
C GLU A 914 29.28 -18.73 5.97
N SER A 915 28.20 -19.39 6.38
CA SER A 915 27.63 -19.33 7.74
C SER A 915 27.44 -20.74 8.32
N THR A 916 27.16 -20.85 9.63
CA THR A 916 26.72 -22.10 10.26
C THR A 916 25.44 -22.68 9.65
N CYS A 917 24.72 -21.81 8.92
CA CYS A 917 23.47 -22.04 8.20
C CYS A 917 23.64 -22.57 6.77
N GLY A 918 24.84 -22.50 6.20
CA GLY A 918 25.07 -22.63 4.76
C GLY A 918 25.59 -21.33 4.14
N VAL A 919 25.51 -21.21 2.82
CA VAL A 919 25.96 -20.01 2.09
C VAL A 919 24.84 -18.98 2.07
N LEU A 920 25.06 -17.85 2.73
CA LEU A 920 24.19 -16.66 2.63
C LEU A 920 24.51 -15.95 1.31
N THR A 921 23.47 -15.51 0.60
CA THR A 921 23.60 -14.81 -0.68
C THR A 921 22.76 -13.54 -0.67
N GLY A 922 23.21 -12.53 -1.41
CA GLY A 922 22.45 -11.31 -1.69
C GLY A 922 22.78 -10.79 -3.09
N THR A 923 21.76 -10.33 -3.84
CA THR A 923 21.93 -9.78 -5.18
C THR A 923 21.30 -8.41 -5.32
N MET A 924 21.82 -7.68 -6.30
CA MET A 924 21.25 -6.44 -6.79
C MET A 924 21.38 -6.42 -8.31
N GLU A 925 20.27 -6.16 -8.99
CA GLU A 925 20.28 -5.78 -10.40
C GLU A 925 20.43 -4.26 -10.50
N VAL A 926 21.36 -3.82 -11.33
CA VAL A 926 21.67 -2.43 -11.58
C VAL A 926 21.33 -2.11 -13.03
N GLU A 927 20.36 -1.22 -13.23
CA GLU A 927 20.03 -0.66 -14.55
C GLU A 927 21.06 0.42 -14.91
N VAL A 928 21.80 0.19 -15.99
CA VAL A 928 22.80 1.13 -16.51
C VAL A 928 22.20 1.91 -17.67
N LEU A 929 21.92 3.19 -17.45
CA LEU A 929 21.47 4.11 -18.49
C LEU A 929 22.64 4.51 -19.41
N PRO A 930 22.36 4.87 -20.68
CA PRO A 930 23.37 5.41 -21.58
C PRO A 930 24.06 6.63 -20.97
N ASP A 931 25.36 6.76 -21.24
CA ASP A 931 26.14 7.92 -20.83
C ASP A 931 25.47 9.21 -21.33
N PRO A 932 25.11 10.15 -20.43
CA PRO A 932 24.50 11.43 -20.79
C PRO A 932 25.44 12.34 -21.60
N GLY A 933 26.74 12.05 -21.64
CA GLY A 933 27.73 12.79 -22.41
C GLY A 933 28.10 14.16 -21.83
N LEU A 934 28.08 14.29 -20.49
CA LEU A 934 28.61 15.49 -19.81
C LEU A 934 30.13 15.51 -19.97
N GLU A 935 30.67 16.57 -20.58
CA GLU A 935 32.10 16.76 -20.82
C GLU A 935 32.40 18.27 -20.87
N LEU A 936 33.14 18.77 -19.87
CA LEU A 936 33.64 20.14 -19.75
C LEU A 936 34.94 20.37 -20.53
N GLY A 937 35.56 19.30 -21.03
CA GLY A 937 36.82 19.33 -21.76
C GLY A 937 38.04 19.25 -20.84
N ALA A 938 39.21 19.18 -21.46
CA ALA A 938 40.47 19.09 -20.74
C ALA A 938 40.82 20.37 -19.96
N ASP A 939 41.65 20.22 -18.92
CA ASP A 939 42.20 21.34 -18.16
C ASP A 939 42.94 22.36 -19.05
N PHE A 940 42.78 23.66 -18.76
CA PHE A 940 43.36 24.73 -19.60
C PHE A 940 43.79 25.96 -18.81
N GLY A 941 44.64 26.81 -19.42
CA GLY A 941 45.14 28.05 -18.81
C GLY A 941 44.53 29.31 -19.43
N LEU A 942 44.26 30.34 -18.63
CA LEU A 942 43.75 31.62 -19.14
C LEU A 942 44.88 32.46 -19.77
N CYS A 943 44.67 32.96 -21.00
CA CYS A 943 45.71 33.71 -21.72
C CYS A 943 46.09 35.06 -21.08
N SER A 944 45.18 35.63 -20.29
CA SER A 944 45.38 36.88 -19.56
C SER A 944 44.30 37.03 -18.49
N GLN A 945 44.56 37.83 -17.45
CA GLN A 945 43.60 38.12 -16.36
C GLN A 945 42.32 38.87 -16.81
N GLU A 946 42.21 39.29 -18.08
CA GLU A 946 40.99 39.88 -18.65
C GLU A 946 40.22 38.90 -19.56
N THR A 947 40.68 37.65 -19.69
CA THR A 947 40.06 36.63 -20.56
C THR A 947 38.92 35.97 -19.80
N VAL A 948 37.74 35.94 -20.41
CA VAL A 948 36.57 35.22 -19.88
C VAL A 948 36.31 34.03 -20.80
N TYR A 949 36.17 32.85 -20.20
CA TYR A 949 35.87 31.60 -20.89
C TYR A 949 34.49 31.09 -20.48
N GLU A 950 33.75 30.52 -21.42
CA GLU A 950 32.46 29.89 -21.16
C GLU A 950 32.67 28.38 -20.98
N LEU A 951 32.52 27.88 -19.75
CA LEU A 951 32.37 26.45 -19.50
C LEU A 951 30.93 26.07 -19.83
N ASP A 952 30.75 25.20 -20.82
CA ASP A 952 29.44 24.76 -21.29
C ASP A 952 29.26 23.28 -20.93
N ALA A 953 28.29 22.99 -20.06
CA ALA A 953 27.93 21.62 -19.69
C ALA A 953 26.98 20.97 -20.71
N GLY A 954 26.54 21.70 -21.73
CA GLY A 954 25.56 21.27 -22.73
C GLY A 954 24.11 21.53 -22.31
N GLU A 955 23.23 21.76 -23.29
CA GLU A 955 21.78 21.91 -23.07
C GLU A 955 21.07 20.54 -23.02
N GLY A 956 20.03 20.42 -22.20
CA GLY A 956 19.14 19.23 -22.19
C GLY A 956 19.04 18.49 -20.86
N PHE A 957 19.76 18.92 -19.83
CA PHE A 957 19.67 18.39 -18.47
C PHE A 957 18.51 19.03 -17.69
N VAL A 958 17.98 18.29 -16.71
CA VAL A 958 16.87 18.71 -15.84
C VAL A 958 17.31 19.86 -14.92
N SER A 959 18.53 19.77 -14.39
CA SER A 959 19.11 20.80 -13.53
C SER A 959 20.65 20.81 -13.63
N TYR A 960 21.24 21.93 -13.23
CA TYR A 960 22.68 22.17 -13.20
C TYR A 960 23.05 22.72 -11.82
N SER A 961 24.17 22.27 -11.27
CA SER A 961 24.74 22.78 -10.03
C SER A 961 26.24 22.94 -10.17
N TRP A 962 26.68 24.19 -10.34
CA TRP A 962 28.10 24.52 -10.47
C TRP A 962 28.75 24.73 -9.10
N SER A 963 30.05 24.44 -8.99
CA SER A 963 30.86 24.71 -7.78
C SER A 963 30.88 26.20 -7.37
N THR A 964 30.52 27.09 -8.29
CA THR A 964 30.39 28.53 -8.08
C THR A 964 29.03 28.94 -7.48
N GLY A 965 28.03 28.04 -7.49
CA GLY A 965 26.68 28.23 -6.96
C GLY A 965 25.61 28.54 -8.03
N GLU A 966 25.99 28.68 -9.30
CA GLU A 966 25.11 28.89 -10.44
C GLU A 966 24.39 27.60 -10.86
N ASN A 967 23.26 27.78 -11.56
CA ASN A 967 22.38 26.70 -12.01
C ASN A 967 22.01 26.80 -13.49
N THR A 968 22.90 27.36 -14.31
CA THR A 968 22.73 27.55 -15.76
C THR A 968 23.47 26.48 -16.56
N PRO A 969 23.09 26.21 -17.83
CA PRO A 969 23.82 25.24 -18.68
C PRO A 969 25.28 25.57 -18.93
N SER A 970 25.65 26.85 -18.86
CA SER A 970 27.02 27.32 -18.94
C SER A 970 27.33 28.37 -17.87
N ILE A 971 28.61 28.53 -17.55
CA ILE A 971 29.12 29.61 -16.69
C ILE A 971 30.29 30.32 -17.35
N LEU A 972 30.49 31.59 -16.98
CA LEU A 972 31.64 32.38 -17.41
C LEU A 972 32.70 32.39 -16.31
N VAL A 973 33.89 31.86 -16.61
CA VAL A 973 35.03 31.82 -15.69
C VAL A 973 36.12 32.77 -16.18
N SER A 974 36.75 33.48 -15.24
CA SER A 974 37.82 34.44 -15.52
C SER A 974 38.97 34.37 -14.51
N GLU A 975 38.86 33.47 -13.55
CA GLU A 975 39.84 33.28 -12.49
C GLU A 975 40.32 31.82 -12.53
N PRO A 976 41.58 31.55 -12.19
CA PRO A 976 42.08 30.20 -11.98
C PRO A 976 41.36 29.49 -10.84
N GLY A 977 41.10 28.19 -10.99
CA GLY A 977 40.45 27.35 -10.00
C GLY A 977 39.94 26.04 -10.57
N LEU A 978 39.57 25.11 -9.69
CA LEU A 978 38.85 23.90 -10.06
C LEU A 978 37.36 24.23 -10.16
N TYR A 979 36.80 24.05 -11.35
CA TYR A 979 35.38 24.22 -11.61
C TYR A 979 34.76 22.85 -11.81
N SER A 980 33.59 22.62 -11.22
CA SER A 980 32.84 21.38 -11.42
C SER A 980 31.37 21.68 -11.60
N VAL A 981 30.70 20.83 -12.37
CA VAL A 981 29.25 20.88 -12.56
C VAL A 981 28.66 19.51 -12.29
N SER A 982 27.61 19.47 -11.47
CA SER A 982 26.74 18.32 -11.34
C SER A 982 25.48 18.58 -12.14
N VAL A 983 25.14 17.68 -13.07
CA VAL A 983 23.91 17.77 -13.87
C VAL A 983 23.00 16.59 -13.59
N ASN A 984 21.69 16.83 -13.59
CA ASN A 984 20.69 15.77 -13.49
C ASN A 984 20.16 15.42 -14.89
N ALA A 985 20.33 14.17 -15.30
CA ALA A 985 19.85 13.58 -16.55
C ALA A 985 18.74 12.57 -16.27
N ASN A 986 17.56 13.07 -15.87
CA ASN A 986 16.43 12.27 -15.36
C ASN A 986 16.77 11.56 -14.03
N ALA A 987 17.07 10.25 -14.07
CA ALA A 987 17.38 9.46 -12.87
C ALA A 987 18.87 9.46 -12.50
N CYS A 988 19.76 9.89 -13.40
CA CYS A 988 21.20 9.97 -13.13
C CYS A 988 21.62 11.37 -12.70
N THR A 989 22.56 11.44 -11.76
CA THR A 989 23.35 12.65 -11.50
C THR A 989 24.80 12.37 -11.88
N VAL A 990 25.34 13.12 -12.84
CA VAL A 990 26.75 13.01 -13.26
C VAL A 990 27.49 14.30 -12.95
N THR A 991 28.76 14.18 -12.59
CA THR A 991 29.64 15.31 -12.31
C THR A 991 30.84 15.25 -13.22
N ASP A 992 31.26 16.42 -13.70
CA ASP A 992 32.52 16.59 -14.39
C ASP A 992 33.29 17.80 -13.83
N GLU A 993 34.61 17.74 -13.89
CA GLU A 993 35.53 18.72 -13.33
C GLU A 993 36.55 19.20 -14.37
N VAL A 994 36.87 20.48 -14.33
CA VAL A 994 37.91 21.10 -15.15
C VAL A 994 38.76 22.06 -14.31
N GLU A 995 40.07 21.88 -14.36
CA GLU A 995 41.02 22.78 -13.71
C GLU A 995 41.41 23.93 -14.65
N VAL A 996 41.21 25.17 -14.18
CA VAL A 996 41.61 26.40 -14.88
C VAL A 996 42.87 26.93 -14.21
N PHE A 997 44.00 26.93 -14.93
CA PHE A 997 45.30 27.35 -14.38
C PHE A 997 45.55 28.86 -14.48
N ASP A 998 46.34 29.40 -13.53
CA ASP A 998 46.95 30.73 -13.63
C ASP A 998 48.26 30.63 -14.43
N GLU A 999 48.58 31.71 -15.13
CA GLU A 999 49.84 31.96 -15.84
C GLU A 999 50.01 31.45 -17.29
N GLU A 1000 50.73 32.29 -18.04
CA GLU A 1000 50.81 32.46 -19.50
C GLU A 1000 50.85 31.15 -20.30
N SER A 1001 49.88 30.95 -21.21
CA SER A 1001 50.02 29.95 -22.26
C SER A 1001 51.32 30.22 -23.01
N ASP A 1002 52.34 29.37 -22.82
CA ASP A 1002 53.47 29.36 -23.74
C ASP A 1002 52.87 29.19 -25.15
N PRO A 1003 53.26 30.01 -26.15
CA PRO A 1003 52.86 29.74 -27.51
C PRO A 1003 53.25 28.29 -27.82
N ILE A 1004 52.37 27.54 -28.49
CA ILE A 1004 52.68 26.16 -28.88
C ILE A 1004 54.10 26.14 -29.47
N ASP A 1005 54.98 25.29 -28.92
CA ASP A 1005 56.39 25.19 -29.33
C ASP A 1005 56.74 23.71 -29.45
N LEU A 1006 56.75 23.22 -30.68
CA LEU A 1006 57.14 21.86 -31.04
C LEU A 1006 58.66 21.66 -30.97
N GLY A 1007 59.42 22.72 -30.71
CA GLY A 1007 60.87 22.72 -30.63
C GLY A 1007 61.56 23.00 -31.97
N LEU A 1008 62.88 22.81 -31.99
CA LEU A 1008 63.68 23.03 -33.21
C LEU A 1008 63.52 21.88 -34.21
N ASP A 1009 63.65 22.18 -35.51
CA ASP A 1009 63.66 21.20 -36.60
C ASP A 1009 64.51 19.96 -36.30
N VAL A 1010 63.94 18.77 -36.51
CA VAL A 1010 64.51 17.48 -36.14
C VAL A 1010 64.89 16.67 -37.38
N THR A 1011 65.85 15.76 -37.27
CA THR A 1011 66.16 14.78 -38.32
C THR A 1011 65.68 13.39 -37.88
N LEU A 1012 64.88 12.71 -38.70
CA LEU A 1012 64.35 11.37 -38.43
C LEU A 1012 64.93 10.36 -39.43
N CYS A 1013 65.52 9.27 -38.94
CA CYS A 1013 66.05 8.20 -39.77
C CYS A 1013 65.03 7.06 -39.96
N GLU A 1014 65.24 6.21 -40.97
CA GLU A 1014 64.32 5.11 -41.31
C GLU A 1014 64.16 4.12 -40.14
N GLY A 1015 62.91 3.94 -39.67
CA GLY A 1015 62.55 3.07 -38.56
C GLY A 1015 62.52 3.74 -37.18
N GLU A 1016 62.87 5.03 -37.10
CA GLU A 1016 62.67 5.84 -35.90
C GLU A 1016 61.27 6.46 -35.89
N ILE A 1017 60.71 6.64 -34.70
CA ILE A 1017 59.46 7.37 -34.47
C ILE A 1017 59.77 8.63 -33.65
N LEU A 1018 59.13 9.74 -33.97
CA LEU A 1018 59.21 10.98 -33.20
C LEU A 1018 57.80 11.34 -32.74
N ILE A 1019 57.60 11.49 -31.44
CA ILE A 1019 56.35 12.02 -30.89
C ILE A 1019 56.56 13.51 -30.71
N LEU A 1020 55.78 14.31 -31.43
CA LEU A 1020 55.65 15.74 -31.22
C LEU A 1020 54.63 15.96 -30.10
N ASP A 1021 54.94 16.88 -29.19
CA ASP A 1021 54.09 17.25 -28.08
C ASP A 1021 53.89 18.77 -28.11
N ALA A 1022 52.65 19.19 -28.33
CA ALA A 1022 52.24 20.59 -28.40
C ALA A 1022 52.06 21.23 -27.01
N GLY A 1023 52.34 20.49 -25.93
CA GLY A 1023 52.14 20.91 -24.56
C GLY A 1023 50.67 20.84 -24.13
N VAL A 1024 50.41 21.28 -22.90
CA VAL A 1024 49.06 21.42 -22.31
C VAL A 1024 48.65 22.90 -22.28
N GLY A 1025 47.35 23.20 -22.23
CA GLY A 1025 46.84 24.57 -22.09
C GLY A 1025 45.83 25.04 -23.15
N TYR A 1026 45.46 24.18 -24.11
CA TYR A 1026 44.42 24.45 -25.12
C TYR A 1026 43.43 23.28 -25.21
N ASN A 1027 42.18 23.58 -25.61
CA ASN A 1027 41.10 22.56 -25.66
C ASN A 1027 40.97 21.88 -27.04
N ASP A 1028 41.64 22.40 -28.07
CA ASP A 1028 41.30 22.10 -29.47
C ASP A 1028 42.51 21.99 -30.43
N TYR A 1029 43.53 21.23 -30.05
CA TYR A 1029 44.67 20.94 -30.94
C TYR A 1029 44.22 20.24 -32.23
N THR A 1030 44.61 20.79 -33.37
CA THR A 1030 44.39 20.21 -34.70
C THR A 1030 45.70 20.20 -35.49
N TRP A 1031 46.08 19.04 -36.00
CA TRP A 1031 47.29 18.85 -36.82
C TRP A 1031 47.01 18.99 -38.32
N GLN A 1032 48.07 19.08 -39.13
CA GLN A 1032 48.00 19.36 -40.57
C GLN A 1032 47.15 18.37 -41.40
N ASP A 1033 46.91 17.16 -40.88
CA ASP A 1033 46.11 16.12 -41.54
C ASP A 1033 44.68 16.02 -40.99
N GLY A 1034 44.31 16.90 -40.05
CA GLY A 1034 43.00 16.92 -39.39
C GLY A 1034 42.92 16.04 -38.14
N THR A 1035 44.00 15.38 -37.72
CA THR A 1035 44.03 14.67 -36.43
C THR A 1035 43.99 15.67 -35.27
N VAL A 1036 43.40 15.26 -34.15
CA VAL A 1036 43.18 16.10 -32.97
C VAL A 1036 43.98 15.60 -31.77
N GLY A 1037 44.26 16.50 -30.83
CA GLY A 1037 44.96 16.19 -29.56
C GLY A 1037 46.39 16.75 -29.48
N PRO A 1038 46.96 16.85 -28.27
CA PRO A 1038 48.22 17.56 -28.02
C PRO A 1038 49.46 16.82 -28.55
N GLN A 1039 49.37 15.52 -28.85
CA GLN A 1039 50.49 14.71 -29.33
C GLN A 1039 50.29 14.21 -30.76
N TYR A 1040 51.37 14.16 -31.53
CA TYR A 1040 51.34 13.65 -32.90
C TYR A 1040 52.58 12.81 -33.20
N THR A 1041 52.35 11.58 -33.68
CA THR A 1041 53.45 10.67 -34.01
C THR A 1041 53.88 10.84 -35.46
N VAL A 1042 55.13 11.26 -35.63
CA VAL A 1042 55.80 11.43 -36.91
C VAL A 1042 56.55 10.17 -37.30
N TYR A 1043 56.23 9.66 -38.48
CA TYR A 1043 56.85 8.46 -39.07
C TYR A 1043 57.77 8.79 -40.25
N GLU A 1044 57.63 9.97 -40.86
CA GLU A 1044 58.34 10.35 -42.09
C GLU A 1044 58.79 11.81 -42.05
N ALA A 1045 59.79 12.14 -42.87
CA ALA A 1045 60.22 13.51 -43.07
C ALA A 1045 59.10 14.36 -43.71
N GLY A 1046 58.86 15.55 -43.16
CA GLY A 1046 57.73 16.38 -43.55
C GLY A 1046 57.64 17.67 -42.73
N SER A 1047 56.68 18.52 -43.06
CA SER A 1047 56.33 19.70 -42.26
C SER A 1047 55.10 19.36 -41.44
N TYR A 1048 55.22 19.47 -40.13
CA TYR A 1048 54.15 19.18 -39.18
C TYR A 1048 53.68 20.47 -38.55
N VAL A 1049 52.38 20.69 -38.54
CA VAL A 1049 51.76 21.93 -38.08
C VAL A 1049 50.66 21.56 -37.11
N VAL A 1050 50.70 22.14 -35.91
CA VAL A 1050 49.59 22.07 -34.94
C VAL A 1050 49.02 23.46 -34.77
N SER A 1051 47.70 23.56 -34.68
CA SER A 1051 46.98 24.79 -34.34
C SER A 1051 45.96 24.52 -33.25
N ALA A 1052 45.80 25.48 -32.35
CA ALA A 1052 44.70 25.54 -31.39
C ALA A 1052 44.00 26.90 -31.52
N THR A 1053 42.70 26.96 -31.24
CA THR A 1053 41.92 28.20 -31.29
C THR A 1053 41.35 28.64 -29.95
N MET A 1054 41.28 27.72 -28.97
CA MET A 1054 40.74 27.95 -27.63
C MET A 1054 41.76 27.58 -26.54
N PRO A 1055 41.99 28.42 -25.52
CA PRO A 1055 41.32 29.70 -25.26
C PRO A 1055 41.84 30.86 -26.11
N CYS A 1056 42.98 30.69 -26.81
CA CYS A 1056 43.52 31.67 -27.76
C CYS A 1056 44.07 31.00 -29.03
N PRO A 1057 44.04 31.67 -30.21
CA PRO A 1057 44.67 31.15 -31.40
C PRO A 1057 46.19 31.04 -31.25
N ALA A 1058 46.72 29.81 -31.33
CA ALA A 1058 48.13 29.51 -31.36
C ALA A 1058 48.43 28.48 -32.46
N GLN A 1059 49.60 28.58 -33.07
CA GLN A 1059 50.04 27.64 -34.09
C GLN A 1059 51.55 27.55 -34.08
N ASP A 1060 52.06 26.34 -34.30
CA ASP A 1060 53.48 26.12 -34.53
C ASP A 1060 53.74 25.13 -35.66
N THR A 1061 54.94 25.19 -36.22
CA THR A 1061 55.37 24.36 -37.34
C THR A 1061 56.78 23.83 -37.10
N LEU A 1062 56.93 22.50 -37.13
CA LEU A 1062 58.22 21.83 -37.05
C LEU A 1062 58.53 21.07 -38.35
N VAL A 1063 59.74 21.24 -38.87
CA VAL A 1063 60.20 20.52 -40.06
C VAL A 1063 61.05 19.32 -39.64
N VAL A 1064 60.62 18.13 -40.05
CA VAL A 1064 61.38 16.88 -39.90
C VAL A 1064 62.13 16.58 -41.19
N SER A 1065 63.46 16.56 -41.12
CA SER A 1065 64.36 16.23 -42.23
C SER A 1065 64.68 14.73 -42.27
N GLY A 1066 64.75 14.12 -43.45
CA GLY A 1066 65.15 12.71 -43.59
C GLY A 1066 66.67 12.52 -43.55
N CYS A 1067 67.14 11.43 -42.94
CA CYS A 1067 68.54 11.01 -43.03
C CYS A 1067 68.88 10.54 -44.45
N GLY A 1068 69.70 11.30 -45.19
CA GLY A 1068 70.08 10.97 -46.55
C GLY A 1068 70.92 9.68 -46.70
N GLU A 1069 70.48 8.86 -47.66
CA GLU A 1069 71.13 7.75 -48.41
C GLU A 1069 71.10 6.30 -47.88
N GLY A 1070 70.19 5.52 -48.50
CA GLY A 1070 70.42 4.17 -49.06
C GLY A 1070 69.59 3.07 -48.39
N ILE A 1071 68.60 2.47 -49.05
CA ILE A 1071 68.80 1.31 -49.95
C ILE A 1071 67.84 1.37 -51.16
N GLY A 1072 68.39 1.22 -52.36
CA GLY A 1072 67.64 1.26 -53.61
C GLY A 1072 66.58 0.16 -53.76
N LEU A 1073 65.33 0.61 -53.78
CA LEU A 1073 64.23 0.01 -54.53
C LEU A 1073 63.64 1.11 -55.40
N GLU A 1074 64.04 1.16 -56.67
CA GLU A 1074 63.23 1.85 -57.68
C GLU A 1074 61.90 1.10 -57.79
N ILE A 1075 60.91 1.56 -57.04
CA ILE A 1075 59.51 1.35 -57.40
C ILE A 1075 59.14 2.61 -58.19
N GLY A 1076 59.21 2.46 -59.52
CA GLY A 1076 58.92 3.52 -60.45
C GLY A 1076 57.57 4.16 -60.14
N VAL A 1077 57.60 5.46 -59.89
CA VAL A 1077 56.42 6.30 -59.93
C VAL A 1077 55.91 6.27 -61.37
N HIS A 1078 54.85 5.50 -61.63
CA HIS A 1078 53.90 5.86 -62.67
C HIS A 1078 52.81 6.70 -61.98
N THR A 1079 52.77 7.99 -62.32
CA THR A 1079 52.17 9.06 -61.53
C THR A 1079 50.65 9.17 -61.54
N ASP A 1080 49.91 8.39 -62.31
CA ASP A 1080 48.55 8.88 -62.65
C ASP A 1080 47.39 7.98 -62.19
N ALA A 1081 47.63 6.94 -61.37
CA ALA A 1081 46.54 6.11 -60.82
C ALA A 1081 46.73 5.83 -59.32
N THR A 1082 45.82 6.35 -58.51
CA THR A 1082 45.69 6.04 -57.09
C THR A 1082 44.83 4.80 -56.89
N ILE A 1083 45.23 3.94 -55.95
CA ILE A 1083 44.38 2.86 -55.46
C ILE A 1083 43.98 3.18 -54.03
N GLN A 1084 42.75 2.83 -53.65
CA GLN A 1084 42.22 3.06 -52.30
C GLN A 1084 41.48 1.83 -51.82
N ALA A 1085 41.86 1.30 -50.66
CA ALA A 1085 41.15 0.23 -49.97
C ALA A 1085 40.21 0.77 -48.89
N LEU A 1086 38.90 0.54 -49.03
CA LEU A 1086 37.87 1.06 -48.12
C LEU A 1086 36.85 -0.02 -47.72
N PRO A 1087 36.36 -0.04 -46.47
CA PRO A 1087 36.85 0.77 -45.34
C PRO A 1087 38.24 0.32 -44.87
N ASN A 1088 38.97 1.20 -44.16
CA ASN A 1088 40.22 0.89 -43.47
C ASN A 1088 40.27 1.75 -42.18
N PRO A 1089 40.21 1.18 -40.96
CA PRO A 1089 40.37 -0.24 -40.62
C PRO A 1089 39.24 -1.14 -41.15
N ASN A 1090 39.52 -2.41 -41.44
CA ASN A 1090 38.52 -3.37 -41.93
C ASN A 1090 38.48 -4.67 -41.11
N GLN A 1091 37.28 -5.18 -40.84
CA GLN A 1091 37.05 -6.46 -40.15
C GLN A 1091 37.04 -7.65 -41.15
N GLY A 1092 38.02 -7.68 -42.05
CA GLY A 1092 38.20 -8.79 -42.99
C GLY A 1092 37.40 -8.73 -44.29
N MET A 1093 36.70 -7.63 -44.59
CA MET A 1093 36.09 -7.36 -45.90
C MET A 1093 36.35 -5.91 -46.30
N PHE A 1094 37.03 -5.68 -47.42
CA PHE A 1094 37.26 -4.33 -47.95
C PHE A 1094 37.20 -4.32 -49.48
N ARG A 1095 37.01 -3.13 -50.06
CA ARG A 1095 36.97 -2.94 -51.50
C ARG A 1095 38.14 -2.05 -51.93
N VAL A 1096 38.92 -2.54 -52.88
CA VAL A 1096 40.02 -1.79 -53.49
C VAL A 1096 39.52 -1.17 -54.77
N HIS A 1097 39.54 0.16 -54.84
CA HIS A 1097 39.17 0.96 -56.00
C HIS A 1097 40.43 1.42 -56.75
N TRP A 1098 40.34 1.52 -58.08
CA TRP A 1098 41.37 2.10 -58.93
C TRP A 1098 40.74 2.79 -60.15
N ASP A 1099 41.50 3.65 -60.83
CA ASP A 1099 41.04 4.36 -62.04
C ASP A 1099 40.67 3.37 -63.18
N GLU A 1100 39.46 3.49 -63.72
CA GLU A 1100 38.95 2.63 -64.81
C GLU A 1100 39.78 2.71 -66.11
N GLU A 1101 40.61 3.75 -66.29
CA GLU A 1101 41.54 3.85 -67.42
C GLU A 1101 42.73 2.87 -67.31
N VAL A 1102 42.97 2.27 -66.13
CA VAL A 1102 44.04 1.29 -65.89
C VAL A 1102 43.51 -0.13 -65.79
N THR A 1103 44.04 -1.02 -66.64
CA THR A 1103 43.67 -2.45 -66.66
C THR A 1103 44.52 -3.26 -65.70
N MET A 1104 43.89 -3.76 -64.63
CA MET A 1104 44.49 -4.63 -63.62
C MET A 1104 44.16 -6.10 -63.90
N GLU A 1105 45.12 -6.99 -63.67
CA GLU A 1105 45.00 -8.43 -63.96
C GLU A 1105 44.95 -9.29 -62.69
N HIS A 1106 45.70 -8.90 -61.65
CA HIS A 1106 45.78 -9.65 -60.40
C HIS A 1106 45.84 -8.74 -59.18
N TRP A 1107 45.36 -9.27 -58.05
CA TRP A 1107 45.57 -8.68 -56.74
C TRP A 1107 46.21 -9.69 -55.80
N ALA A 1108 47.00 -9.22 -54.85
CA ALA A 1108 47.58 -10.02 -53.78
C ALA A 1108 47.71 -9.19 -52.51
N VAL A 1109 47.55 -9.80 -51.35
CA VAL A 1109 47.73 -9.16 -50.04
C VAL A 1109 48.85 -9.86 -49.32
N TYR A 1110 49.75 -9.08 -48.72
CA TYR A 1110 50.94 -9.53 -48.02
C TYR A 1110 50.92 -9.05 -46.58
N SER A 1111 51.39 -9.88 -45.65
CA SER A 1111 51.78 -9.41 -44.31
C SER A 1111 52.98 -8.46 -44.42
N LEU A 1112 53.23 -7.66 -43.37
CA LEU A 1112 54.45 -6.85 -43.27
C LEU A 1112 55.76 -7.67 -43.29
N THR A 1113 55.68 -8.97 -43.00
CA THR A 1113 56.81 -9.90 -43.15
C THR A 1113 57.02 -10.40 -44.59
N GLY A 1114 56.20 -9.93 -45.54
CA GLY A 1114 56.29 -10.25 -46.96
C GLY A 1114 55.61 -11.57 -47.37
N GLN A 1115 54.86 -12.21 -46.47
CA GLN A 1115 54.13 -13.44 -46.77
C GLN A 1115 52.81 -13.13 -47.48
N CYS A 1116 52.58 -13.70 -48.66
CA CYS A 1116 51.29 -13.55 -49.36
C CYS A 1116 50.20 -14.33 -48.62
N VAL A 1117 49.18 -13.62 -48.13
CA VAL A 1117 48.07 -14.17 -47.34
C VAL A 1117 46.79 -14.38 -48.14
N ALA A 1118 46.60 -13.62 -49.22
CA ALA A 1118 45.48 -13.80 -50.16
C ALA A 1118 45.87 -13.31 -51.55
N SER A 1119 45.31 -13.89 -52.62
CA SER A 1119 45.49 -13.38 -53.99
C SER A 1119 44.37 -13.84 -54.92
N GLY A 1120 44.16 -13.11 -56.01
CA GLY A 1120 43.11 -13.41 -56.99
C GLY A 1120 43.34 -12.78 -58.36
N ARG A 1121 42.50 -13.15 -59.33
CA ARG A 1121 42.46 -12.56 -60.68
C ARG A 1121 41.31 -11.57 -60.79
N LEU A 1122 41.54 -10.53 -61.57
CA LEU A 1122 40.57 -9.47 -61.85
C LEU A 1122 39.92 -9.72 -63.21
N ASN A 1123 38.58 -9.61 -63.27
CA ASN A 1123 37.78 -9.75 -64.50
C ASN A 1123 36.81 -8.55 -64.58
N GLY A 1124 37.31 -7.35 -64.86
CA GLY A 1124 36.50 -6.11 -64.98
C GLY A 1124 37.21 -4.88 -64.40
N SER A 1125 36.70 -3.68 -64.70
CA SER A 1125 37.35 -2.38 -64.44
C SER A 1125 36.79 -1.64 -63.23
N GLY A 1126 37.69 -1.13 -62.39
CA GLY A 1126 37.45 -0.03 -61.42
C GLY A 1126 37.48 -0.41 -59.94
N HIS A 1127 37.18 -1.67 -59.57
CA HIS A 1127 37.27 -2.11 -58.18
C HIS A 1127 37.27 -3.64 -58.00
N VAL A 1128 37.70 -4.11 -56.83
CA VAL A 1128 37.59 -5.50 -56.37
C VAL A 1128 37.23 -5.55 -54.89
N SER A 1129 36.27 -6.38 -54.50
CA SER A 1129 35.98 -6.67 -53.10
C SER A 1129 36.78 -7.90 -52.66
N ILE A 1130 37.50 -7.77 -51.56
CA ILE A 1130 38.39 -8.79 -51.01
C ILE A 1130 37.92 -9.17 -49.60
N ALA A 1131 37.74 -10.47 -49.41
CA ALA A 1131 37.54 -11.10 -48.12
C ALA A 1131 38.89 -11.62 -47.60
N LEU A 1132 39.27 -11.21 -46.39
CA LEU A 1132 40.49 -11.60 -45.72
C LEU A 1132 40.17 -12.13 -44.32
N HIS A 1133 40.64 -13.33 -44.02
CA HIS A 1133 40.43 -13.98 -42.72
C HIS A 1133 41.80 -14.21 -42.10
N VAL A 1134 42.34 -13.16 -41.51
CA VAL A 1134 43.69 -13.09 -40.92
C VAL A 1134 43.60 -12.38 -39.57
N SER A 1135 44.60 -12.58 -38.70
CA SER A 1135 44.66 -11.88 -37.43
C SER A 1135 44.84 -10.37 -37.62
N SER A 1136 44.42 -9.60 -36.62
CA SER A 1136 44.57 -8.15 -36.61
C SER A 1136 46.02 -7.72 -36.85
N GLY A 1137 46.20 -6.64 -37.60
CA GLY A 1137 47.51 -6.15 -37.99
C GLY A 1137 47.54 -5.45 -39.36
N ILE A 1138 48.71 -4.95 -39.72
CA ILE A 1138 48.92 -4.20 -40.97
C ILE A 1138 49.28 -5.15 -42.11
N TYR A 1139 48.63 -4.96 -43.25
CA TYR A 1139 48.85 -5.71 -44.49
C TYR A 1139 49.05 -4.76 -45.67
N VAL A 1140 49.72 -5.26 -46.71
CA VAL A 1140 49.94 -4.53 -47.96
C VAL A 1140 49.16 -5.20 -49.08
N VAL A 1141 48.23 -4.47 -49.68
CA VAL A 1141 47.53 -4.86 -50.89
C VAL A 1141 48.36 -4.46 -52.09
N ASN A 1142 48.52 -5.37 -53.03
CA ASN A 1142 49.21 -5.18 -54.30
C ASN A 1142 48.25 -5.46 -55.46
N LEU A 1143 48.02 -4.47 -56.32
CA LEU A 1143 47.34 -4.64 -57.60
C LEU A 1143 48.38 -4.67 -58.71
N THR A 1144 48.30 -5.64 -59.60
CA THR A 1144 49.24 -5.79 -60.74
C THR A 1144 48.46 -5.85 -62.05
N GLY A 1145 48.94 -5.12 -63.05
CA GLY A 1145 48.36 -5.04 -64.39
C GLY A 1145 49.42 -4.80 -65.44
N ALA A 1146 49.01 -4.64 -66.71
CA ALA A 1146 49.94 -4.48 -67.83
C ALA A 1146 50.87 -3.26 -67.71
N GLY A 1147 50.48 -2.26 -66.90
CA GLY A 1147 51.22 -1.02 -66.67
C GLY A 1147 52.12 -1.00 -65.42
N GLY A 1148 52.09 -2.02 -64.55
CA GLY A 1148 52.90 -2.03 -63.33
C GLY A 1148 52.27 -2.72 -62.13
N SER A 1149 52.81 -2.43 -60.94
CA SER A 1149 52.31 -2.89 -59.64
C SER A 1149 52.06 -1.67 -58.75
N TRP A 1150 50.92 -1.66 -58.07
CA TRP A 1150 50.48 -0.58 -57.18
C TRP A 1150 50.20 -1.16 -55.80
N PHE A 1151 50.57 -0.41 -54.76
CA PHE A 1151 50.52 -0.89 -53.39
C PHE A 1151 49.73 0.06 -52.51
N ASP A 1152 48.92 -0.49 -51.59
CA ASP A 1152 48.20 0.24 -50.56
C ASP A 1152 48.31 -0.49 -49.22
N ARG A 1153 48.32 0.26 -48.12
CA ARG A 1153 48.40 -0.32 -46.76
C ARG A 1153 47.00 -0.38 -46.16
N ILE A 1154 46.65 -1.53 -45.59
CA ILE A 1154 45.40 -1.72 -44.86
C ILE A 1154 45.68 -2.21 -43.44
N LEU A 1155 44.88 -1.74 -42.49
CA LEU A 1155 44.80 -2.25 -41.14
C LEU A 1155 43.58 -3.19 -41.06
N VAL A 1156 43.81 -4.41 -40.58
CA VAL A 1156 42.74 -5.36 -40.24
C VAL A 1156 42.61 -5.37 -38.73
N GLU A 1157 41.39 -5.15 -38.22
CA GLU A 1157 41.06 -5.17 -36.78
C GLU A 1157 40.52 -6.52 -36.30
#